data_AF-A0A926WEL6-F1
#
_entry.id   AF-A0A926WEL6-F1
#
_cell.length_a   1.000
_cell.length_b   1.000
_cell.length_c   1.000
_cell.angle_alpha   90.00
_cell.angle_beta   90.00
_cell.angle_gamma   90.00
#
_symmetry.space_group_name_H-M   'P 1'
#
loop_
_entity.id
_entity.type
_entity.pdbx_description
1 polymer ?
#
loop_
_entity_poly.entity_id
_entity_poly.type
_entity_poly.pdbx_seq_one_letter_code
_entity_poly.pdbx_strand_id
1 'polypeptide(L)'
;MAIEGYLAQFRIALDDEIAKLRGSGGQRIYLTGGRYLSKRSNGKYLYAFVADNEVRFQDETPIELEQTGREGKVSTKGLLVSVDGFDITLALEKKIGDTVPAATLNTSPIFLLEALQESFRAALQPQSKANLRLAEMLIITGAEPSFDKTGEANELLTRIENRFNIIIQRNLSQEAAVDKVLSHQASFIWGPPGTGKTTTLGMTVAALVHAGESVLVLSHSNMAVDTAMASIAKFLEKSPLYKQGLILRHGVPIPNVLDDYPMLRAKKVLKYLEPEFIERIEALEKRKRSLYQQLRNKNNTAYHQQQITQDIDLVDKILKPLREEQLAKEKQLIVRAEVVGCTLSKALISEEIEVGKFDTVIVDEASMVSIPQCVFAATLAKRRIAIYGDFRQLGPITQADTPAAKKWLGRDIFDQSGVMDCVNRNQNDPRMVMLQTQYRMHPSIASIPNRLCYSQRLENGEAVENQNRETVAQPPFPGEALVLQDLSDLMAHCIKETESHSRFNFLSALIAVNTAYQAAKTNELTSIGIITPYNAQSRLIHRMLRDLGISDQVKASTVHRFQGSERNVIVFDAVDSLPQANIGLPLQGGQKSTAMRLANVAISRAQGKFIGVMNVNHIRNKLQQAQFQAFRKFVEYLHNSATINKLTWQSLLNEDQKIILPGVTCFANALEARAALEESLYQASNNIAMYWPCREFDNHFSPGILKVINSKGVGFYISGMRGAEAELNLNNTQVWNNGQSTVTGLIGIDEKSLWIFLNPALENAGVLKLDLPKTVDLLYGFLRLLPHRKTLPNDPYLFGRCTCGAPMGIRTVGKGYLITCLRRPTHPEHRSRHFNPEDAVRVAEERIQLCGSCGSKPVGRRSTGTGRILLVCSSQNCDWMMNLNDLI
;
A
#
# COMPACT_ATOMS: atom_id res chain seq x y z
N MET A 1 -15.17 14.96 -32.45
CA MET A 1 -16.22 14.18 -31.76
C MET A 1 -16.84 15.12 -30.74
N ALA A 2 -18.16 15.22 -30.67
CA ALA A 2 -18.81 16.04 -29.64
C ALA A 2 -18.67 15.37 -28.26
N ILE A 3 -18.85 16.14 -27.19
CA ILE A 3 -18.71 15.67 -25.80
C ILE A 3 -19.55 14.42 -25.49
N GLU A 4 -20.76 14.31 -26.03
CA GLU A 4 -21.65 13.15 -25.84
C GLU A 4 -21.00 11.84 -26.32
N GLY A 5 -20.25 11.92 -27.43
CA GLY A 5 -19.51 10.79 -27.98
C GLY A 5 -18.38 10.34 -27.04
N TYR A 6 -17.68 11.30 -26.42
CA TYR A 6 -16.65 10.98 -25.41
C TYR A 6 -17.28 10.33 -24.17
N LEU A 7 -18.37 10.90 -23.63
CA LEU A 7 -19.05 10.35 -22.47
C LEU A 7 -19.57 8.93 -22.71
N ALA A 8 -20.05 8.64 -23.92
CA ALA A 8 -20.43 7.28 -24.31
C ALA A 8 -19.23 6.31 -24.29
N GLN A 9 -18.07 6.73 -24.82
CA GLN A 9 -16.86 5.90 -24.78
C GLN A 9 -16.32 5.70 -23.36
N PHE A 10 -16.43 6.72 -22.50
CA PHE A 10 -16.04 6.58 -21.08
C PHE A 10 -16.90 5.55 -20.38
N ARG A 11 -18.21 5.54 -20.64
CA ARG A 11 -19.11 4.54 -20.07
C ARG A 11 -18.72 3.12 -20.47
N ILE A 12 -18.38 2.88 -21.74
CA ILE A 12 -17.88 1.57 -22.23
C ILE A 12 -16.61 1.17 -21.47
N ALA A 13 -15.64 2.09 -21.34
CA ALA A 13 -14.41 1.80 -20.61
C ALA A 13 -14.65 1.49 -19.12
N LEU A 14 -15.60 2.20 -18.49
CA LEU A 14 -16.00 1.95 -17.11
C LEU A 14 -16.72 0.60 -16.96
N ASP A 15 -17.58 0.23 -17.91
CA ASP A 15 -18.25 -1.07 -17.93
C ASP A 15 -17.22 -2.22 -18.03
N ASP A 16 -16.20 -2.07 -18.86
CA ASP A 16 -15.10 -3.04 -18.99
C ASP A 16 -14.33 -3.22 -17.67
N GLU A 17 -14.00 -2.11 -16.99
CA GLU A 17 -13.32 -2.14 -15.68
C GLU A 17 -14.22 -2.76 -14.60
N ILE A 18 -15.50 -2.40 -14.56
CA ILE A 18 -16.48 -2.99 -13.64
C ILE A 18 -16.60 -4.50 -13.88
N ALA A 19 -16.70 -4.94 -15.14
CA ALA A 19 -16.79 -6.35 -15.49
C ALA A 19 -15.55 -7.13 -15.03
N LYS A 20 -14.35 -6.55 -15.21
CA LYS A 20 -13.09 -7.13 -14.74
C LYS A 20 -13.05 -7.25 -13.21
N LEU A 21 -13.46 -6.21 -12.50
CA LEU A 21 -13.53 -6.18 -11.03
C LEU A 21 -14.54 -7.20 -10.50
N ARG A 22 -15.73 -7.31 -11.09
CA ARG A 22 -16.75 -8.33 -10.74
C ARG A 22 -16.23 -9.75 -10.95
N GLY A 23 -15.53 -10.00 -12.06
CA GLY A 23 -14.94 -11.30 -12.37
C GLY A 23 -13.86 -11.76 -11.38
N SER A 24 -13.23 -10.83 -10.66
CA SER A 24 -12.23 -11.12 -9.62
C SER A 24 -12.84 -11.50 -8.25
N GLY A 25 -14.16 -11.46 -8.09
CA GLY A 25 -14.88 -12.01 -6.93
C GLY A 25 -15.00 -11.11 -5.69
N GLY A 26 -14.66 -9.82 -5.81
CA GLY A 26 -14.54 -8.92 -4.65
C GLY A 26 -13.30 -9.27 -3.82
N GLN A 27 -12.46 -8.28 -3.53
CA GLN A 27 -11.22 -8.56 -2.78
C GLN A 27 -11.55 -8.72 -1.29
N ARG A 28 -11.35 -9.94 -0.79
CA ARG A 28 -11.21 -10.19 0.65
C ARG A 28 -9.76 -9.96 1.02
N ILE A 29 -9.53 -9.02 1.94
CA ILE A 29 -8.19 -8.73 2.43
C ILE A 29 -8.14 -9.12 3.90
N TYR A 30 -7.14 -9.93 4.26
CA TYR A 30 -6.94 -10.31 5.64
C TYR A 30 -6.18 -9.21 6.37
N LEU A 31 -6.78 -8.70 7.43
CA LEU A 31 -6.22 -7.68 8.30
C LEU A 31 -5.78 -8.31 9.61
N THR A 32 -4.66 -7.82 10.14
CA THR A 32 -4.07 -8.28 11.40
C THR A 32 -3.65 -7.10 12.26
N GLY A 33 -3.50 -7.32 13.57
CA GLY A 33 -2.93 -6.34 14.49
C GLY A 33 -3.70 -5.02 14.56
N GLY A 34 -5.03 -5.09 14.43
CA GLY A 34 -5.90 -3.92 14.49
C GLY A 34 -5.74 -3.18 15.81
N ARG A 35 -5.45 -1.88 15.76
CA ARG A 35 -5.30 -1.00 16.92
C ARG A 35 -6.30 0.13 16.81
N TYR A 36 -7.09 0.32 17.86
CA TYR A 36 -7.93 1.50 17.99
C TYR A 36 -7.05 2.75 18.14
N LEU A 37 -7.24 3.72 17.24
CA LEU A 37 -6.49 4.98 17.24
C LEU A 37 -7.23 6.06 18.03
N SER A 38 -8.47 6.35 17.64
CA SER A 38 -9.28 7.40 18.25
C SER A 38 -10.75 7.29 17.88
N LYS A 39 -11.63 7.93 18.65
CA LYS A 39 -13.02 8.14 18.28
C LYS A 39 -13.11 9.47 17.57
N ARG A 40 -13.57 9.45 16.32
CA ARG A 40 -13.81 10.65 15.55
C ARG A 40 -15.09 11.31 16.02
N SER A 41 -15.16 12.59 15.77
CA SER A 41 -16.26 13.43 16.19
C SER A 41 -17.60 13.17 15.49
N ASN A 42 -17.57 12.53 14.33
CA ASN A 42 -18.75 12.04 13.60
C ASN A 42 -19.27 10.69 14.15
N GLY A 43 -18.80 10.27 15.33
CA GLY A 43 -19.19 9.02 15.98
C GLY A 43 -18.45 7.78 15.47
N LYS A 44 -17.69 7.86 14.36
CA LYS A 44 -16.91 6.74 13.82
C LYS A 44 -15.66 6.45 14.65
N TYR A 45 -15.23 5.21 14.64
CA TYR A 45 -14.06 4.73 15.38
C TYR A 45 -12.93 4.45 14.39
N LEU A 46 -11.79 5.11 14.59
CA LEU A 46 -10.63 4.98 13.73
C LEU A 46 -9.77 3.81 14.20
N TYR A 47 -9.43 2.91 13.29
CA TYR A 47 -8.54 1.78 13.54
C TYR A 47 -7.43 1.74 12.51
N ALA A 48 -6.21 1.43 12.95
CA ALA A 48 -5.12 1.01 12.09
C ALA A 48 -5.06 -0.51 12.06
N PHE A 49 -4.92 -1.11 10.89
CA PHE A 49 -4.74 -2.53 10.66
C PHE A 49 -3.54 -2.77 9.78
N VAL A 50 -3.02 -4.00 9.77
CA VAL A 50 -2.00 -4.45 8.82
C VAL A 50 -2.61 -5.49 7.89
N ALA A 51 -2.71 -5.18 6.62
CA ALA A 51 -3.13 -6.10 5.60
C ALA A 51 -2.04 -7.14 5.29
N ASP A 52 -2.50 -8.34 4.95
CA ASP A 52 -1.69 -9.44 4.44
C ASP A 52 -1.07 -9.09 3.08
N ASN A 53 -1.82 -8.36 2.26
CA ASN A 53 -1.47 -7.94 0.92
C ASN A 53 -1.64 -6.44 0.74
N GLU A 54 -0.98 -5.92 -0.29
CA GLU A 54 -1.03 -4.51 -0.62
C GLU A 54 -2.41 -4.12 -1.19
N VAL A 55 -3.16 -3.30 -0.46
CA VAL A 55 -4.52 -2.89 -0.86
C VAL A 55 -4.50 -1.66 -1.79
N ARG A 56 -5.26 -1.71 -2.87
CA ARG A 56 -5.29 -0.65 -3.91
C ARG A 56 -6.69 -0.06 -4.08
N PHE A 57 -7.31 0.33 -2.98
CA PHE A 57 -8.61 1.00 -3.02
C PHE A 57 -8.43 2.51 -2.94
N GLN A 58 -9.39 3.23 -3.52
CA GLN A 58 -9.49 4.67 -3.34
C GLN A 58 -9.95 4.98 -1.91
N ASP A 59 -9.47 6.09 -1.37
CA ASP A 59 -9.96 6.60 -0.10
C ASP A 59 -11.48 6.81 -0.17
N GLU A 60 -12.16 6.69 0.97
CA GLU A 60 -13.62 6.79 1.12
C GLU A 60 -14.40 5.63 0.46
N THR A 61 -13.74 4.54 0.08
CA THR A 61 -14.41 3.30 -0.33
C THR A 61 -15.20 2.72 0.87
N PRO A 62 -16.51 2.45 0.74
CA PRO A 62 -17.30 1.69 1.71
C PRO A 62 -16.74 0.30 1.87
N ILE A 63 -16.60 -0.09 3.13
CA ILE A 63 -16.05 -1.37 3.50
C ILE A 63 -16.99 -2.09 4.45
N GLU A 64 -16.90 -3.41 4.44
CA GLU A 64 -17.46 -4.26 5.46
C GLU A 64 -16.33 -5.08 6.07
N LEU A 65 -16.16 -4.94 7.38
CA LEU A 65 -15.15 -5.66 8.14
C LEU A 65 -15.81 -6.84 8.86
N GLU A 66 -15.45 -8.06 8.47
CA GLU A 66 -15.85 -9.30 9.14
C GLU A 66 -14.84 -9.70 10.21
N GLN A 67 -15.31 -10.07 11.39
CA GLN A 67 -14.50 -10.67 12.45
C GLN A 67 -15.03 -12.04 12.81
N THR A 68 -14.14 -12.97 13.13
CA THR A 68 -14.52 -14.30 13.63
C THR A 68 -14.33 -14.32 15.15
N GLY A 69 -15.43 -14.32 15.90
CA GLY A 69 -15.44 -14.40 17.36
C GLY A 69 -15.88 -15.77 17.88
N ARG A 70 -15.88 -15.96 19.21
CA ARG A 70 -16.33 -17.20 19.88
C ARG A 70 -17.82 -17.52 19.66
N GLU A 71 -18.63 -16.52 19.31
CA GLU A 71 -20.09 -16.63 19.06
C GLU A 71 -20.46 -16.54 17.57
N GLY A 72 -19.48 -16.57 16.66
CA GLY A 72 -19.70 -16.51 15.21
C GLY A 72 -19.10 -15.28 14.53
N LYS A 73 -19.51 -15.05 13.27
CA LYS A 73 -19.04 -13.93 12.45
C LYS A 73 -19.81 -12.64 12.76
N VAL A 74 -19.09 -11.57 13.07
CA VAL A 74 -19.66 -10.23 13.27
C VAL A 74 -19.15 -9.31 12.15
N SER A 75 -20.05 -8.67 11.41
CA SER A 75 -19.68 -7.67 10.40
C SER A 75 -19.94 -6.24 10.88
N THR A 76 -19.06 -5.32 10.50
CA THR A 76 -19.20 -3.88 10.79
C THR A 76 -18.88 -3.08 9.54
N LYS A 77 -19.79 -2.17 9.18
CA LYS A 77 -19.59 -1.25 8.07
C LYS A 77 -18.66 -0.11 8.46
N GLY A 78 -17.97 0.43 7.46
CA GLY A 78 -17.10 1.57 7.64
C GLY A 78 -16.69 2.19 6.31
N LEU A 79 -15.74 3.11 6.40
CA LEU A 79 -15.06 3.69 5.25
C LEU A 79 -13.57 3.42 5.36
N LEU A 80 -12.94 3.18 4.22
CA LEU A 80 -11.51 3.24 4.08
C LEU A 80 -11.05 4.71 4.19
N VAL A 81 -10.22 5.05 5.17
CA VAL A 81 -9.75 6.43 5.37
C VAL A 81 -8.45 6.66 4.64
N SER A 82 -7.51 5.73 4.79
CA SER A 82 -6.24 5.76 4.09
C SER A 82 -5.63 4.37 4.03
N VAL A 83 -4.77 4.17 3.04
CA VAL A 83 -3.94 2.98 2.90
C VAL A 83 -2.49 3.43 2.71
N ASP A 84 -1.63 3.08 3.67
CA ASP A 84 -0.19 3.33 3.63
C ASP A 84 0.55 1.99 3.72
N GLY A 85 1.03 1.46 2.60
CA GLY A 85 1.74 0.18 2.63
C GLY A 85 0.81 -1.00 2.95
N PHE A 86 1.15 -1.71 4.00
CA PHE A 86 0.28 -2.74 4.58
C PHE A 86 -0.64 -2.13 5.63
N ASP A 87 -0.36 -0.91 6.07
CA ASP A 87 -1.13 -0.26 7.10
C ASP A 87 -2.40 0.37 6.49
N ILE A 88 -3.55 0.01 7.06
CA ILE A 88 -4.86 0.45 6.61
C ILE A 88 -5.53 1.19 7.75
N THR A 89 -5.96 2.40 7.49
CA THR A 89 -6.79 3.15 8.43
C THR A 89 -8.26 3.03 8.02
N LEU A 90 -9.08 2.48 8.91
CA LEU A 90 -10.53 2.34 8.72
C LEU A 90 -11.28 3.25 9.68
N ALA A 91 -12.35 3.89 9.21
CA ALA A 91 -13.34 4.56 10.04
C ALA A 91 -14.59 3.68 10.13
N LEU A 92 -14.74 2.97 11.24
CA LEU A 92 -15.82 2.02 11.49
C LEU A 92 -16.99 2.67 12.20
N GLU A 93 -18.21 2.23 11.91
CA GLU A 93 -19.43 2.75 12.54
C GLU A 93 -19.57 2.32 14.01
N LYS A 94 -18.98 1.18 14.38
CA LYS A 94 -19.04 0.61 15.73
C LYS A 94 -17.63 0.35 16.29
N LYS A 95 -17.50 0.42 17.62
CA LYS A 95 -16.26 0.04 18.31
C LYS A 95 -16.21 -1.48 18.42
N ILE A 96 -15.08 -2.08 18.03
CA ILE A 96 -14.87 -3.54 17.90
C ILE A 96 -13.74 -4.04 18.84
N GLY A 97 -13.41 -3.28 19.88
CA GLY A 97 -12.31 -3.55 20.82
C GLY A 97 -11.21 -2.49 20.75
N ASP A 98 -10.25 -2.52 21.68
CA ASP A 98 -9.05 -1.66 21.60
C ASP A 98 -7.96 -2.30 20.74
N THR A 99 -7.95 -3.63 20.68
CA THR A 99 -7.08 -4.44 19.81
C THR A 99 -7.90 -5.52 19.11
N VAL A 100 -7.63 -5.73 17.83
CA VAL A 100 -8.32 -6.70 16.96
C VAL A 100 -7.26 -7.60 16.34
N PRO A 101 -7.09 -8.85 16.81
CA PRO A 101 -6.01 -9.72 16.35
C PRO A 101 -6.04 -9.97 14.84
N ALA A 102 -7.23 -10.27 14.31
CA ALA A 102 -7.47 -10.51 12.89
C ALA A 102 -8.89 -10.10 12.48
N ALA A 103 -9.05 -9.69 11.22
CA ALA A 103 -10.32 -9.38 10.59
C ALA A 103 -10.23 -9.59 9.06
N THR A 104 -11.36 -9.69 8.38
CA THR A 104 -11.41 -9.77 6.91
C THR A 104 -12.13 -8.54 6.38
N LEU A 105 -11.46 -7.78 5.54
CA LEU A 105 -12.00 -6.61 4.87
C LEU A 105 -12.62 -7.02 3.53
N ASN A 106 -13.91 -6.76 3.37
CA ASN A 106 -14.63 -6.90 2.11
C ASN A 106 -14.89 -5.50 1.54
N THR A 107 -14.49 -5.27 0.28
CA THR A 107 -14.79 -4.01 -0.42
C THR A 107 -15.11 -4.28 -1.89
N SER A 108 -15.84 -3.34 -2.51
CA SER A 108 -16.04 -3.31 -3.95
C SER A 108 -15.90 -1.86 -4.45
N PRO A 109 -14.84 -1.53 -5.19
CA PRO A 109 -14.66 -0.18 -5.76
C PRO A 109 -15.66 0.14 -6.88
N ILE A 110 -16.49 -0.83 -7.28
CA ILE A 110 -17.46 -0.73 -8.38
C ILE A 110 -18.41 0.46 -8.18
N PHE A 111 -18.84 0.73 -6.94
CA PHE A 111 -19.83 1.79 -6.68
C PHE A 111 -19.33 3.18 -7.13
N LEU A 112 -18.02 3.47 -7.07
CA LEU A 112 -17.45 4.73 -7.55
C LEU A 112 -17.49 4.82 -9.07
N LEU A 113 -17.24 3.70 -9.75
CA LEU A 113 -17.32 3.65 -11.21
C LEU A 113 -18.77 3.82 -11.68
N GLU A 114 -19.72 3.19 -10.98
CA GLU A 114 -21.15 3.35 -11.23
C GLU A 114 -21.63 4.78 -10.96
N ALA A 115 -21.20 5.38 -9.85
CA ALA A 115 -21.48 6.79 -9.55
C ALA A 115 -20.92 7.73 -10.63
N LEU A 116 -19.74 7.44 -11.16
CA LEU A 116 -19.13 8.22 -12.24
C LEU A 116 -19.96 8.11 -13.53
N GLN A 117 -20.41 6.91 -13.90
CA GLN A 117 -21.31 6.74 -15.02
C GLN A 117 -22.62 7.52 -14.84
N GLU A 118 -23.19 7.50 -13.64
CA GLU A 118 -24.43 8.22 -13.34
C GLU A 118 -24.23 9.74 -13.42
N SER A 119 -23.08 10.25 -12.95
CA SER A 119 -22.74 11.67 -13.08
C SER A 119 -22.72 12.13 -14.54
N PHE A 120 -22.27 11.29 -15.47
CA PHE A 120 -22.30 11.61 -16.91
C PHE A 120 -23.73 11.59 -17.48
N ARG A 121 -24.59 10.68 -17.01
CA ARG A 121 -26.01 10.69 -17.41
C ARG A 121 -26.69 11.97 -16.91
N ALA A 122 -26.46 12.33 -15.64
CA ALA A 122 -26.99 13.55 -15.04
C ALA A 122 -26.46 14.82 -15.73
N ALA A 123 -25.20 14.83 -16.17
CA ALA A 123 -24.60 15.95 -16.90
C ALA A 123 -25.26 16.23 -18.25
N LEU A 124 -25.83 15.20 -18.89
CA LEU A 124 -26.51 15.31 -20.20
C LEU A 124 -27.99 15.70 -20.09
N GLN A 125 -28.55 15.82 -18.88
CA GLN A 125 -29.94 16.23 -18.72
C GLN A 125 -30.12 17.71 -19.07
N PRO A 126 -31.22 18.13 -19.73
CA PRO A 126 -31.43 19.52 -20.16
C PRO A 126 -31.34 20.57 -19.05
N GLN A 127 -31.76 20.21 -17.84
CA GLN A 127 -31.74 21.05 -16.64
C GLN A 127 -30.38 21.08 -15.92
N SER A 128 -29.38 20.35 -16.42
CA SER A 128 -28.09 20.23 -15.76
C SER A 128 -27.29 21.52 -15.83
N LYS A 129 -26.66 21.90 -14.72
CA LYS A 129 -25.69 23.01 -14.66
C LYS A 129 -24.27 22.56 -15.03
N ALA A 130 -24.11 21.33 -15.53
CA ALA A 130 -22.82 20.76 -15.89
C ALA A 130 -22.16 21.55 -17.02
N ASN A 131 -20.91 21.95 -16.81
CA ASN A 131 -20.15 22.69 -17.81
C ASN A 131 -19.52 21.77 -18.86
N LEU A 132 -20.36 21.24 -19.75
CA LEU A 132 -19.94 20.33 -20.83
C LEU A 132 -18.98 20.98 -21.83
N ARG A 133 -19.10 22.31 -22.04
CA ARG A 133 -18.18 23.06 -22.90
C ARG A 133 -16.75 23.06 -22.34
N LEU A 134 -16.60 23.33 -21.05
CA LEU A 134 -15.29 23.30 -20.40
C LEU A 134 -14.70 21.89 -20.38
N ALA A 135 -15.55 20.90 -20.13
CA ALA A 135 -15.17 19.49 -20.23
C ALA A 135 -14.66 19.15 -21.64
N GLU A 136 -15.34 19.60 -22.70
CA GLU A 136 -14.90 19.40 -24.08
C GLU A 136 -13.55 20.08 -24.36
N MET A 137 -13.38 21.34 -23.94
CA MET A 137 -12.11 22.08 -24.10
C MET A 137 -10.91 21.39 -23.43
N LEU A 138 -11.14 20.68 -22.32
CA LEU A 138 -10.11 19.94 -21.61
C LEU A 138 -9.60 18.73 -22.39
N ILE A 139 -10.50 18.05 -23.13
CA ILE A 139 -10.23 16.75 -23.78
C ILE A 139 -9.81 16.93 -25.25
N ILE A 140 -10.27 18.00 -25.92
CA ILE A 140 -9.92 18.29 -27.31
C ILE A 140 -8.43 18.56 -27.41
N THR A 141 -7.77 17.76 -28.24
CA THR A 141 -6.36 17.88 -28.55
C THR A 141 -6.10 19.18 -29.29
N GLY A 142 -5.20 20.02 -28.77
CA GLY A 142 -4.84 21.30 -29.40
C GLY A 142 -5.95 22.35 -29.40
N ALA A 143 -6.92 22.27 -28.48
CA ALA A 143 -7.93 23.31 -28.32
C ALA A 143 -7.26 24.70 -28.12
N GLU A 144 -7.73 25.71 -28.84
CA GLU A 144 -7.23 27.07 -28.69
C GLU A 144 -7.43 27.56 -27.24
N PRO A 145 -6.46 28.31 -26.68
CA PRO A 145 -6.60 28.88 -25.36
C PRO A 145 -7.80 29.84 -25.34
N SER A 146 -8.75 29.56 -24.46
CA SER A 146 -9.86 30.48 -24.18
C SER A 146 -9.50 31.35 -22.98
N PHE A 147 -9.62 32.66 -23.17
CA PHE A 147 -9.23 33.65 -22.17
C PHE A 147 -10.39 34.02 -21.26
N ASP A 148 -10.11 34.16 -19.97
CA ASP A 148 -11.02 34.64 -18.93
C ASP A 148 -10.23 35.56 -18.00
N LYS A 149 -10.03 36.84 -18.39
CA LYS A 149 -9.20 37.78 -17.63
C LYS A 149 -9.85 38.11 -16.29
N THR A 150 -9.23 37.70 -15.19
CA THR A 150 -9.68 38.03 -13.82
C THR A 150 -8.69 38.84 -12.99
N GLY A 151 -7.54 39.20 -13.56
CA GLY A 151 -6.53 40.10 -12.96
C GLY A 151 -5.11 39.68 -13.32
N GLU A 152 -4.11 40.45 -12.89
CA GLU A 152 -2.68 40.09 -12.96
C GLU A 152 -2.23 39.49 -11.62
N ALA A 153 -1.54 38.35 -11.65
CA ALA A 153 -1.16 37.58 -10.46
C ALA A 153 -0.30 38.39 -9.50
N ASN A 154 0.69 39.12 -10.02
CA ASN A 154 1.61 39.86 -9.18
C ASN A 154 0.91 40.95 -8.37
N GLU A 155 -0.02 41.66 -9.00
CA GLU A 155 -0.81 42.70 -8.34
C GLU A 155 -1.68 42.10 -7.23
N LEU A 156 -2.39 41.00 -7.51
CA LEU A 156 -3.26 40.33 -6.53
C LEU A 156 -2.46 39.78 -5.35
N LEU A 157 -1.32 39.11 -5.61
CA LEU A 157 -0.47 38.56 -4.56
C LEU A 157 0.16 39.67 -3.70
N THR A 158 0.62 40.77 -4.31
CA THR A 158 1.15 41.93 -3.58
C THR A 158 0.08 42.59 -2.71
N ARG A 159 -1.17 42.67 -3.19
CA ARG A 159 -2.31 43.15 -2.37
C ARG A 159 -2.57 42.23 -1.18
N ILE A 160 -2.45 40.91 -1.33
CA ILE A 160 -2.59 39.94 -0.24
C ILE A 160 -1.46 40.12 0.78
N GLU A 161 -0.22 40.27 0.34
CA GLU A 161 0.96 40.53 1.18
C GLU A 161 0.75 41.76 2.05
N ASN A 162 0.35 42.88 1.44
CA ASN A 162 0.09 44.14 2.13
C ASN A 162 -1.11 44.05 3.08
N ARG A 163 -2.22 43.43 2.64
CA ARG A 163 -3.46 43.37 3.42
C ARG A 163 -3.33 42.50 4.68
N PHE A 164 -2.58 41.40 4.60
CA PHE A 164 -2.47 40.44 5.70
C PHE A 164 -1.12 40.47 6.41
N ASN A 165 -0.21 41.36 5.99
CA ASN A 165 1.15 41.45 6.50
C ASN A 165 1.83 40.05 6.50
N ILE A 166 1.91 39.45 5.32
CA ILE A 166 2.57 38.17 5.05
C ILE A 166 3.54 38.33 3.89
N ILE A 167 4.57 37.49 3.82
CA ILE A 167 5.51 37.45 2.70
C ILE A 167 5.22 36.20 1.88
N ILE A 168 4.94 36.37 0.59
CA ILE A 168 4.70 35.30 -0.38
C ILE A 168 5.92 35.20 -1.28
N GLN A 169 6.92 34.44 -0.85
CA GLN A 169 8.07 34.11 -1.68
C GLN A 169 7.62 33.28 -2.89
N ARG A 170 7.91 33.78 -4.10
CA ARG A 170 7.55 33.16 -5.38
C ARG A 170 8.66 33.40 -6.40
N ASN A 171 8.86 32.43 -7.30
CA ASN A 171 9.71 32.61 -8.48
C ASN A 171 8.87 32.91 -9.74
N LEU A 172 9.53 33.30 -10.83
CA LEU A 172 8.88 33.67 -12.09
C LEU A 172 7.98 32.57 -12.66
N SER A 173 8.39 31.30 -12.56
CA SER A 173 7.59 30.17 -13.07
C SER A 173 6.31 29.93 -12.26
N GLN A 174 6.35 30.20 -10.94
CA GLN A 174 5.19 30.12 -10.06
C GLN A 174 4.22 31.29 -10.31
N GLU A 175 4.74 32.50 -10.49
CA GLU A 175 3.93 33.67 -10.86
C GLU A 175 3.23 33.46 -12.20
N ALA A 176 3.97 33.00 -13.22
CA ALA A 176 3.41 32.66 -14.52
C ALA A 176 2.34 31.56 -14.45
N ALA A 177 2.46 30.61 -13.53
CA ALA A 177 1.44 29.59 -13.31
C ALA A 177 0.15 30.16 -12.71
N VAL A 178 0.26 31.07 -11.74
CA VAL A 178 -0.90 31.80 -11.18
C VAL A 178 -1.57 32.64 -12.28
N ASP A 179 -0.79 33.39 -13.05
CA ASP A 179 -1.29 34.19 -14.18
C ASP A 179 -2.00 33.34 -15.22
N LYS A 180 -1.47 32.16 -15.53
CA LYS A 180 -2.09 31.23 -16.49
C LYS A 180 -3.49 30.84 -16.03
N VAL A 181 -3.66 30.47 -14.75
CA VAL A 181 -4.97 30.10 -14.19
C VAL A 181 -5.92 31.29 -14.10
N LEU A 182 -5.42 32.50 -13.81
CA LEU A 182 -6.23 33.72 -13.77
C LEU A 182 -6.67 34.22 -15.14
N SER A 183 -6.05 33.75 -16.21
CA SER A 183 -6.28 34.27 -17.57
C SER A 183 -6.90 33.25 -18.52
N HIS A 184 -6.91 31.95 -18.20
CA HIS A 184 -7.38 30.90 -19.10
C HIS A 184 -8.50 30.05 -18.47
N GLN A 185 -9.46 29.64 -19.28
CA GLN A 185 -10.53 28.73 -18.85
C GLN A 185 -10.04 27.31 -18.58
N ALA A 186 -9.04 26.82 -19.33
CA ALA A 186 -8.42 25.52 -19.10
C ALA A 186 -6.90 25.69 -19.07
N SER A 187 -6.29 25.35 -17.94
CA SER A 187 -4.85 25.53 -17.70
C SER A 187 -4.19 24.23 -17.25
N PHE A 188 -2.95 24.02 -17.69
CA PHE A 188 -2.12 22.88 -17.27
C PHE A 188 -0.86 23.38 -16.57
N ILE A 189 -0.74 23.10 -15.27
CA ILE A 189 0.46 23.41 -14.51
C ILE A 189 1.29 22.13 -14.37
N TRP A 190 2.35 22.05 -15.16
CA TRP A 190 3.31 20.97 -15.07
C TRP A 190 4.27 21.25 -13.91
N GLY A 191 4.10 20.50 -12.82
CA GLY A 191 4.89 20.66 -11.60
C GLY A 191 5.81 19.47 -11.34
N PRO A 192 7.04 19.46 -11.89
CA PRO A 192 8.09 18.50 -11.57
C PRO A 192 8.38 18.39 -10.06
N PRO A 193 9.06 17.32 -9.60
CA PRO A 193 9.34 17.11 -8.18
C PRO A 193 10.10 18.27 -7.55
N GLY A 194 9.64 18.69 -6.36
CA GLY A 194 10.31 19.74 -5.58
C GLY A 194 10.08 21.16 -6.07
N THR A 195 9.29 21.40 -7.11
CA THR A 195 9.11 22.75 -7.69
C THR A 195 8.07 23.64 -6.99
N GLY A 196 7.54 23.18 -5.85
CA GLY A 196 6.53 23.91 -5.10
C GLY A 196 5.14 23.88 -5.72
N LYS A 197 4.76 22.80 -6.41
CA LYS A 197 3.43 22.61 -7.01
C LYS A 197 2.29 22.94 -6.05
N THR A 198 2.31 22.34 -4.85
CA THR A 198 1.28 22.55 -3.82
C THR A 198 1.31 23.97 -3.22
N THR A 199 2.50 24.57 -3.12
CA THR A 199 2.64 25.98 -2.72
C THR A 199 2.03 26.92 -3.77
N THR A 200 2.30 26.66 -5.05
CA THR A 200 1.76 27.41 -6.19
C THR A 200 0.23 27.28 -6.28
N LEU A 201 -0.30 26.08 -5.99
CA LEU A 201 -1.74 25.86 -5.85
C LEU A 201 -2.33 26.75 -4.75
N GLY A 202 -1.70 26.79 -3.57
CA GLY A 202 -2.12 27.67 -2.47
C GLY A 202 -2.14 29.16 -2.86
N MET A 203 -1.09 29.63 -3.54
CA MET A 203 -1.01 31.00 -4.08
C MET A 203 -2.13 31.27 -5.09
N THR A 204 -2.40 30.31 -5.98
CA THR A 204 -3.45 30.41 -6.99
C THR A 204 -4.82 30.55 -6.36
N VAL A 205 -5.14 29.71 -5.37
CA VAL A 205 -6.41 29.81 -4.63
C VAL A 205 -6.50 31.14 -3.90
N ALA A 206 -5.43 31.61 -3.26
CA ALA A 206 -5.43 32.90 -2.59
C ALA A 206 -5.71 34.07 -3.57
N ALA A 207 -5.11 34.05 -4.76
CA ALA A 207 -5.34 35.05 -5.80
C ALA A 207 -6.78 35.01 -6.34
N LEU A 208 -7.32 33.82 -6.63
CA LEU A 208 -8.70 33.63 -7.09
C LEU A 208 -9.73 34.12 -6.06
N VAL A 209 -9.54 33.75 -4.80
CA VAL A 209 -10.40 34.18 -3.69
C VAL A 209 -10.34 35.71 -3.52
N HIS A 210 -9.16 36.31 -3.65
CA HIS A 210 -9.03 37.77 -3.61
C HIS A 210 -9.71 38.46 -4.82
N ALA A 211 -9.78 37.78 -5.97
CA ALA A 211 -10.56 38.21 -7.13
C ALA A 211 -12.08 37.95 -6.97
N GLY A 212 -12.53 37.41 -5.83
CA GLY A 212 -13.93 37.15 -5.53
C GLY A 212 -14.47 35.84 -6.11
N GLU A 213 -13.58 34.91 -6.49
CA GLU A 213 -13.99 33.60 -7.02
C GLU A 213 -14.12 32.53 -5.94
N SER A 214 -15.11 31.66 -6.11
CA SER A 214 -15.27 30.42 -5.35
C SER A 214 -14.44 29.29 -5.97
N VAL A 215 -13.78 28.47 -5.13
CA VAL A 215 -12.80 27.47 -5.59
C VAL A 215 -13.06 26.07 -5.00
N LEU A 216 -13.11 25.06 -5.87
CA LEU A 216 -13.12 23.64 -5.47
C LEU A 216 -11.77 23.00 -5.78
N VAL A 217 -11.10 22.47 -4.76
CA VAL A 217 -9.81 21.79 -4.89
C VAL A 217 -10.03 20.28 -4.76
N LEU A 218 -9.66 19.55 -5.80
CA LEU A 218 -9.85 18.11 -5.94
C LEU A 218 -8.50 17.40 -6.05
N SER A 219 -8.39 16.22 -5.43
CA SER A 219 -7.29 15.29 -5.70
C SER A 219 -7.72 13.83 -5.55
N HIS A 220 -6.85 12.89 -5.94
CA HIS A 220 -7.15 11.46 -5.87
C HIS A 220 -6.97 10.85 -4.47
N SER A 221 -6.24 11.49 -3.55
CA SER A 221 -5.95 10.97 -2.21
C SER A 221 -6.16 12.01 -1.10
N ASN A 222 -6.50 11.54 0.10
CA ASN A 222 -6.69 12.41 1.27
C ASN A 222 -5.43 13.20 1.63
N MET A 223 -4.23 12.60 1.47
CA MET A 223 -2.95 13.26 1.75
C MET A 223 -2.72 14.47 0.86
N ALA A 224 -2.97 14.34 -0.44
CA ALA A 224 -2.81 15.44 -1.39
C ALA A 224 -3.78 16.59 -1.08
N VAL A 225 -5.04 16.27 -0.78
CA VAL A 225 -6.04 17.30 -0.40
C VAL A 225 -5.66 17.99 0.90
N ASP A 226 -5.24 17.26 1.94
CA ASP A 226 -4.87 17.86 3.22
C ASP A 226 -3.64 18.77 3.06
N THR A 227 -2.65 18.34 2.28
CA THR A 227 -1.45 19.16 1.99
C THR A 227 -1.82 20.43 1.20
N ALA A 228 -2.72 20.31 0.21
CA ALA A 228 -3.23 21.46 -0.54
C ALA A 228 -4.00 22.43 0.36
N MET A 229 -4.88 21.92 1.23
CA MET A 229 -5.66 22.76 2.16
C MET A 229 -4.79 23.44 3.21
N ALA A 230 -3.74 22.78 3.72
CA ALA A 230 -2.76 23.41 4.60
C ALA A 230 -1.99 24.54 3.87
N SER A 231 -1.59 24.32 2.61
CA SER A 231 -0.95 25.34 1.78
C SER A 231 -1.86 26.55 1.55
N ILE A 232 -3.15 26.32 1.25
CA ILE A 232 -4.15 27.39 1.10
C ILE A 232 -4.31 28.17 2.42
N ALA A 233 -4.43 27.46 3.54
CA ALA A 233 -4.57 28.09 4.86
C ALA A 233 -3.36 28.98 5.20
N LYS A 234 -2.13 28.57 4.85
CA LYS A 234 -0.92 29.40 5.07
C LYS A 234 -1.04 30.81 4.47
N PHE A 235 -1.72 30.96 3.33
CA PHE A 235 -1.91 32.26 2.68
C PHE A 235 -3.19 32.98 3.09
N LEU A 236 -4.18 32.26 3.63
CA LEU A 236 -5.52 32.78 3.91
C LEU A 236 -5.94 32.74 5.38
N GLU A 237 -5.12 32.24 6.32
CA GLU A 237 -5.48 32.08 7.74
C GLU A 237 -5.84 33.41 8.41
N LYS A 238 -5.24 34.52 7.96
CA LYS A 238 -5.52 35.87 8.45
C LYS A 238 -6.76 36.50 7.79
N SER A 239 -7.30 35.87 6.74
CA SER A 239 -8.46 36.38 6.00
C SER A 239 -9.76 36.23 6.79
N PRO A 240 -10.75 37.12 6.55
CA PRO A 240 -12.09 36.95 7.13
C PRO A 240 -12.74 35.62 6.76
N LEU A 241 -12.53 35.14 5.53
CA LEU A 241 -13.12 33.89 5.03
C LEU A 241 -12.68 32.68 5.86
N TYR A 242 -11.39 32.59 6.20
CA TYR A 242 -10.88 31.53 7.06
C TYR A 242 -11.50 31.57 8.46
N LYS A 243 -11.57 32.77 9.07
CA LYS A 243 -12.14 32.98 10.41
C LYS A 243 -13.65 32.71 10.46
N GLN A 244 -14.36 32.96 9.36
CA GLN A 244 -15.80 32.69 9.23
C GLN A 244 -16.09 31.23 8.85
N GLY A 245 -15.06 30.41 8.61
CA GLY A 245 -15.22 29.00 8.24
C GLY A 245 -15.74 28.80 6.81
N LEU A 246 -15.40 29.70 5.89
CA LEU A 246 -15.74 29.62 4.47
C LEU A 246 -14.68 28.88 3.63
N ILE A 247 -13.63 28.38 4.28
CA ILE A 247 -12.58 27.55 3.68
C ILE A 247 -12.58 26.21 4.42
N LEU A 248 -13.07 25.15 3.78
CA LEU A 248 -13.35 23.88 4.44
C LEU A 248 -12.77 22.65 3.72
N ARG A 249 -12.30 21.69 4.51
CA ARG A 249 -11.92 20.35 4.07
C ARG A 249 -13.10 19.39 4.22
N HIS A 250 -13.59 18.83 3.11
CA HIS A 250 -14.71 17.87 3.10
C HIS A 250 -14.25 16.43 2.88
N GLY A 251 -14.39 15.57 3.88
CA GLY A 251 -13.90 14.19 3.88
C GLY A 251 -13.17 13.87 5.19
N VAL A 252 -12.56 12.69 5.30
CA VAL A 252 -11.81 12.32 6.51
C VAL A 252 -10.36 12.78 6.39
N PRO A 253 -9.92 13.78 7.18
CA PRO A 253 -8.53 14.21 7.15
C PRO A 253 -7.60 13.18 7.81
N ILE A 254 -6.39 13.10 7.26
CA ILE A 254 -5.29 12.33 7.83
C ILE A 254 -4.93 12.96 9.18
N PRO A 255 -4.71 12.13 10.22
CA PRO A 255 -4.27 12.62 11.52
C PRO A 255 -3.05 13.53 11.41
N ASN A 256 -2.98 14.58 12.24
CA ASN A 256 -1.84 15.47 12.42
C ASN A 256 -1.51 16.41 11.25
N VAL A 257 -2.05 16.23 10.04
CA VAL A 257 -1.72 17.09 8.88
C VAL A 257 -2.35 18.49 8.98
N LEU A 258 -3.58 18.56 9.50
CA LEU A 258 -4.37 19.81 9.57
C LEU A 258 -4.55 20.33 11.00
N ASP A 259 -3.68 19.95 11.93
CA ASP A 259 -3.86 20.31 13.34
C ASP A 259 -3.56 21.78 13.63
N ASP A 260 -2.61 22.37 12.90
CA ASP A 260 -2.29 23.80 12.95
C ASP A 260 -3.40 24.68 12.34
N TYR A 261 -4.31 24.08 11.55
CA TYR A 261 -5.36 24.79 10.83
C TYR A 261 -6.77 24.27 11.20
N PRO A 262 -7.19 24.42 12.47
CA PRO A 262 -8.43 23.81 12.96
C PRO A 262 -9.68 24.33 12.24
N MET A 263 -9.68 25.57 11.75
CA MET A 263 -10.84 26.16 11.05
C MET A 263 -11.10 25.56 9.66
N LEU A 264 -10.21 24.71 9.15
CA LEU A 264 -10.50 23.91 7.96
C LEU A 264 -11.49 22.78 8.22
N ARG A 265 -11.78 22.45 9.49
CA ARG A 265 -12.64 21.34 9.88
C ARG A 265 -14.03 21.85 10.26
N ALA A 266 -15.07 21.41 9.56
CA ALA A 266 -16.46 21.86 9.77
C ALA A 266 -16.90 21.78 11.24
N LYS A 267 -16.58 20.69 11.95
CA LYS A 267 -16.88 20.59 13.40
C LYS A 267 -16.19 21.67 14.23
N LYS A 268 -14.93 21.98 13.94
CA LYS A 268 -14.17 22.98 14.70
C LYS A 268 -14.71 24.38 14.45
N VAL A 269 -15.10 24.67 13.21
CA VAL A 269 -15.86 25.88 12.86
C VAL A 269 -17.18 25.93 13.64
N LEU A 270 -17.95 24.84 13.64
CA LEU A 270 -19.22 24.78 14.38
C LEU A 270 -19.02 24.96 15.89
N LYS A 271 -17.92 24.44 16.46
CA LYS A 271 -17.56 24.68 17.86
C LYS A 271 -17.22 26.15 18.15
N TYR A 272 -16.64 26.84 17.19
CA TYR A 272 -16.36 28.28 17.31
C TYR A 272 -17.63 29.12 17.18
N LEU A 273 -18.52 28.78 16.25
CA LEU A 273 -19.77 29.51 16.00
C LEU A 273 -20.87 29.22 17.04
N GLU A 274 -20.97 27.97 17.49
CA GLU A 274 -21.98 27.48 18.44
C GLU A 274 -21.33 26.63 19.56
N PRO A 275 -20.56 27.26 20.46
CA PRO A 275 -19.81 26.54 21.49
C PRO A 275 -20.72 25.75 22.43
N GLU A 276 -21.82 26.33 22.90
CA GLU A 276 -22.75 25.69 23.83
C GLU A 276 -23.36 24.40 23.25
N PHE A 277 -23.70 24.41 21.96
CA PHE A 277 -24.26 23.25 21.26
C PHE A 277 -23.25 22.08 21.22
N ILE A 278 -22.00 22.37 20.83
CA ILE A 278 -20.95 21.35 20.75
C ILE A 278 -20.51 20.88 22.15
N GLU A 279 -20.39 21.78 23.11
CA GLU A 279 -20.02 21.44 24.50
C GLU A 279 -21.07 20.54 25.15
N ARG A 280 -22.36 20.75 24.86
CA ARG A 280 -23.44 19.86 25.30
C ARG A 280 -23.26 18.44 24.75
N ILE A 281 -22.93 18.30 23.46
CA ILE A 281 -22.63 17.00 22.84
C ILE A 281 -21.41 16.36 23.50
N GLU A 282 -20.32 17.10 23.67
CA GLU A 282 -19.08 16.60 24.29
C GLU A 282 -19.29 16.17 25.75
N ALA A 283 -20.11 16.90 26.51
CA ALA A 283 -20.49 16.56 27.88
C ALA A 283 -21.30 15.26 27.96
N LEU A 284 -22.31 15.08 27.10
CA LEU A 284 -23.08 13.84 27.00
C LEU A 284 -22.21 12.65 26.58
N GLU A 285 -21.27 12.85 25.65
CA GLU A 285 -20.31 11.82 25.27
C GLU A 285 -19.34 11.44 26.39
N LYS A 286 -18.92 12.42 27.21
CA LYS A 286 -18.11 12.18 28.41
C LYS A 286 -18.91 11.40 29.45
N ARG A 287 -20.17 11.78 29.70
CA ARG A 287 -21.08 11.06 30.61
C ARG A 287 -21.32 9.63 30.15
N LYS A 288 -21.60 9.42 28.86
CA LYS A 288 -21.75 8.08 28.26
C LYS A 288 -20.50 7.22 28.46
N ARG A 289 -19.30 7.79 28.26
CA ARG A 289 -18.03 7.09 28.51
C ARG A 289 -17.87 6.68 29.98
N SER A 290 -18.20 7.57 30.92
CA SER A 290 -18.13 7.24 32.36
C SER A 290 -19.12 6.14 32.75
N LEU A 291 -20.33 6.14 32.19
CA LEU A 291 -21.34 5.10 32.47
C LEU A 291 -20.88 3.73 31.95
N TYR A 292 -20.30 3.65 30.75
CA TYR A 292 -19.71 2.39 30.28
C TYR A 292 -18.52 1.91 31.11
N GLN A 293 -17.71 2.82 31.66
CA GLN A 293 -16.62 2.45 32.57
C GLN A 293 -17.18 1.87 33.88
N GLN A 294 -18.24 2.48 34.43
CA GLN A 294 -18.94 1.95 35.59
C GLN A 294 -19.54 0.57 35.30
N LEU A 295 -20.17 0.38 34.13
CA LEU A 295 -20.77 -0.90 33.73
C LEU A 295 -19.75 -2.05 33.66
N ARG A 296 -18.48 -1.75 33.34
CA ARG A 296 -17.38 -2.74 33.29
C ARG A 296 -16.88 -3.19 34.67
N ASN A 297 -17.28 -2.53 35.75
CA ASN A 297 -16.85 -2.88 37.10
C ASN A 297 -17.58 -4.17 37.57
N LYS A 298 -16.81 -5.24 37.82
CA LYS A 298 -17.32 -6.56 38.23
C LYS A 298 -18.02 -6.58 39.59
N ASN A 299 -17.84 -5.52 40.39
CA ASN A 299 -18.42 -5.41 41.73
C ASN A 299 -19.84 -4.83 41.75
N ASN A 300 -20.41 -4.44 40.59
CA ASN A 300 -21.76 -3.90 40.54
C ASN A 300 -22.82 -5.00 40.65
N THR A 301 -23.82 -4.80 41.52
CA THR A 301 -25.00 -5.66 41.61
C THR A 301 -25.83 -5.60 40.32
N ALA A 302 -26.63 -6.64 40.06
CA ALA A 302 -27.51 -6.72 38.88
C ALA A 302 -28.45 -5.50 38.78
N TYR A 303 -28.96 -5.01 39.92
CA TYR A 303 -29.79 -3.81 39.98
C TYR A 303 -29.03 -2.53 39.55
N HIS A 304 -27.81 -2.34 40.03
CA HIS A 304 -26.97 -1.20 39.61
C HIS A 304 -26.59 -1.29 38.12
N GLN A 305 -26.33 -2.48 37.60
CA GLN A 305 -26.09 -2.67 36.16
C GLN A 305 -27.32 -2.29 35.32
N GLN A 306 -28.52 -2.63 35.78
CA GLN A 306 -29.77 -2.23 35.13
C GLN A 306 -29.96 -0.71 35.14
N GLN A 307 -29.71 -0.02 36.26
CA GLN A 307 -29.77 1.44 36.34
C GLN A 307 -28.76 2.12 35.40
N ILE A 308 -27.50 1.65 35.38
CA ILE A 308 -26.47 2.22 34.49
C ILE A 308 -26.88 2.04 33.02
N THR A 309 -27.50 0.91 32.68
CA THR A 309 -27.99 0.65 31.32
C THR A 309 -29.12 1.62 30.93
N GLN A 310 -30.08 1.86 31.84
CA GLN A 310 -31.14 2.86 31.64
C GLN A 310 -30.58 4.28 31.47
N ASP A 311 -29.57 4.67 32.26
CA ASP A 311 -28.89 5.96 32.12
C ASP A 311 -28.19 6.10 30.76
N ILE A 312 -27.57 5.01 30.25
CA ILE A 312 -26.96 5.00 28.91
C ILE A 312 -28.02 5.21 27.83
N ASP A 313 -29.17 4.53 27.94
CA ASP A 313 -30.28 4.65 27.00
C ASP A 313 -30.87 6.07 26.98
N LEU A 314 -31.01 6.69 28.16
CA LEU A 314 -31.44 8.09 28.29
C LEU A 314 -30.45 9.05 27.65
N VAL A 315 -29.15 8.88 27.91
CA VAL A 315 -28.10 9.69 27.28
C VAL A 315 -28.12 9.51 25.75
N ASP A 316 -28.31 8.29 25.25
CA ASP A 316 -28.39 8.02 23.81
C ASP A 316 -29.62 8.63 23.16
N LYS A 317 -30.77 8.61 23.83
CA LYS A 317 -32.01 9.24 23.37
C LYS A 317 -31.83 10.74 23.16
N ILE A 318 -31.01 11.41 23.98
CA ILE A 318 -30.70 12.84 23.84
C ILE A 318 -29.56 13.06 22.83
N LEU A 319 -28.53 12.22 22.84
CA LEU A 319 -27.32 12.42 22.06
C LEU A 319 -27.52 12.14 20.56
N LYS A 320 -28.40 11.19 20.21
CA LYS A 320 -28.68 10.83 18.81
C LYS A 320 -29.22 12.02 17.99
N PRO A 321 -30.32 12.70 18.38
CA PRO A 321 -30.85 13.84 17.62
C PRO A 321 -29.85 15.00 17.56
N LEU A 322 -29.10 15.26 18.63
CA LEU A 322 -28.06 16.31 18.63
C LEU A 322 -26.93 16.01 17.63
N ARG A 323 -26.55 14.73 17.46
CA ARG A 323 -25.56 14.34 16.44
C ARG A 323 -26.09 14.47 15.01
N GLU A 324 -27.36 14.13 14.80
CA GLU A 324 -28.02 14.31 13.51
C GLU A 324 -28.09 15.80 13.14
N GLU A 325 -28.45 16.65 14.10
CA GLU A 325 -28.42 18.11 13.95
C GLU A 325 -27.00 18.63 13.70
N GLN A 326 -26.00 18.17 14.46
CA GLN A 326 -24.60 18.53 14.24
C GLN A 326 -24.16 18.19 12.81
N LEU A 327 -24.48 16.99 12.33
CA LEU A 327 -24.14 16.57 10.97
C LEU A 327 -24.85 17.44 9.92
N ALA A 328 -26.12 17.79 10.13
CA ALA A 328 -26.86 18.69 9.24
C ALA A 328 -26.22 20.09 9.20
N LYS A 329 -25.83 20.64 10.35
CA LYS A 329 -25.12 21.94 10.43
C LYS A 329 -23.74 21.88 9.75
N GLU A 330 -22.98 20.81 9.96
CA GLU A 330 -21.70 20.61 9.28
C GLU A 330 -21.87 20.58 7.75
N LYS A 331 -22.89 19.88 7.24
CA LYS A 331 -23.23 19.86 5.80
C LYS A 331 -23.58 21.25 5.29
N GLN A 332 -24.36 22.03 6.04
CA GLN A 332 -24.71 23.41 5.67
C GLN A 332 -23.48 24.32 5.58
N LEU A 333 -22.48 24.13 6.45
CA LEU A 333 -21.21 24.86 6.36
C LEU A 333 -20.48 24.56 5.05
N ILE A 334 -20.43 23.29 4.62
CA ILE A 334 -19.82 22.90 3.32
C ILE A 334 -20.57 23.54 2.14
N VAL A 335 -21.91 23.56 2.18
CA VAL A 335 -22.74 24.19 1.14
C VAL A 335 -22.49 25.71 1.07
N ARG A 336 -22.23 26.38 2.20
CA ARG A 336 -21.94 27.82 2.23
C ARG A 336 -20.49 28.20 1.95
N ALA A 337 -19.55 27.26 2.08
CA ALA A 337 -18.14 27.53 1.89
C ALA A 337 -17.82 27.99 0.45
N GLU A 338 -16.93 28.98 0.37
CA GLU A 338 -16.40 29.54 -0.88
C GLU A 338 -15.21 28.74 -1.40
N VAL A 339 -14.41 28.17 -0.50
CA VAL A 339 -13.32 27.26 -0.84
C VAL A 339 -13.57 25.90 -0.20
N VAL A 340 -13.63 24.86 -1.01
CA VAL A 340 -13.77 23.48 -0.53
C VAL A 340 -12.67 22.60 -1.09
N GLY A 341 -11.99 21.86 -0.22
CA GLY A 341 -11.05 20.80 -0.61
C GLY A 341 -11.63 19.41 -0.36
N CYS A 342 -11.66 18.54 -1.36
CA CYS A 342 -12.07 17.14 -1.18
C CYS A 342 -11.41 16.18 -2.17
N THR A 343 -11.54 14.87 -1.94
CA THR A 343 -11.10 13.89 -2.93
C THR A 343 -12.09 13.84 -4.09
N LEU A 344 -11.65 13.44 -5.28
CA LEU A 344 -12.52 13.23 -6.45
C LEU A 344 -13.65 12.24 -6.12
N SER A 345 -13.35 11.17 -5.40
CA SER A 345 -14.32 10.19 -4.94
C SER A 345 -15.35 10.81 -4.00
N LYS A 346 -14.93 11.73 -3.12
CA LYS A 346 -15.85 12.46 -2.25
C LYS A 346 -16.72 13.43 -3.04
N ALA A 347 -16.16 14.21 -3.97
CA ALA A 347 -16.91 15.11 -4.84
C ALA A 347 -17.99 14.38 -5.65
N LEU A 348 -17.71 13.15 -6.08
CA LEU A 348 -18.62 12.35 -6.88
C LEU A 348 -19.85 11.86 -6.11
N ILE A 349 -19.72 11.60 -4.81
CA ILE A 349 -20.78 10.96 -4.01
C ILE A 349 -21.46 11.93 -3.04
N SER A 350 -20.95 13.15 -2.88
CA SER A 350 -21.48 14.11 -1.92
C SER A 350 -22.45 15.08 -2.56
N GLU A 351 -23.67 15.13 -2.03
CA GLU A 351 -24.70 16.09 -2.43
C GLU A 351 -24.32 17.55 -2.07
N GLU A 352 -23.40 17.75 -1.11
CA GLU A 352 -22.95 19.10 -0.71
C GLU A 352 -22.02 19.77 -1.76
N ILE A 353 -21.53 18.99 -2.74
CA ILE A 353 -20.72 19.51 -3.85
C ILE A 353 -21.62 19.67 -5.07
N GLU A 354 -22.23 20.84 -5.18
CA GLU A 354 -23.17 21.15 -6.26
C GLU A 354 -22.45 21.46 -7.59
N VAL A 355 -23.00 20.90 -8.67
CA VAL A 355 -22.54 21.15 -10.04
C VAL A 355 -22.74 22.63 -10.41
N GLY A 356 -21.68 23.28 -10.89
CA GLY A 356 -21.73 24.68 -11.32
C GLY A 356 -21.77 25.69 -10.17
N LYS A 357 -21.54 25.26 -8.93
CA LYS A 357 -21.43 26.16 -7.76
C LYS A 357 -20.12 26.96 -7.79
N PHE A 358 -19.00 26.30 -8.07
CA PHE A 358 -17.67 26.89 -7.94
C PHE A 358 -17.21 27.53 -9.24
N ASP A 359 -16.70 28.76 -9.19
CA ASP A 359 -16.19 29.47 -10.37
C ASP A 359 -14.97 28.74 -10.96
N THR A 360 -14.06 28.30 -10.09
CA THR A 360 -12.86 27.56 -10.46
C THR A 360 -12.80 26.18 -9.81
N VAL A 361 -12.45 25.15 -10.61
CA VAL A 361 -12.08 23.82 -10.10
C VAL A 361 -10.59 23.59 -10.33
N ILE A 362 -9.86 23.15 -9.31
CA ILE A 362 -8.44 22.79 -9.40
C ILE A 362 -8.31 21.30 -9.14
N VAL A 363 -7.63 20.56 -10.02
CA VAL A 363 -7.34 19.14 -9.85
C VAL A 363 -5.84 18.96 -9.61
N ASP A 364 -5.45 18.58 -8.40
CA ASP A 364 -4.05 18.28 -8.02
C ASP A 364 -3.73 16.79 -8.19
N GLU A 365 -2.46 16.50 -8.49
CA GLU A 365 -1.95 15.16 -8.85
C GLU A 365 -2.73 14.52 -10.01
N ALA A 366 -3.14 15.35 -10.99
CA ALA A 366 -3.99 14.95 -12.10
C ALA A 366 -3.33 13.93 -13.05
N SER A 367 -2.00 13.73 -12.97
CA SER A 367 -1.31 12.68 -13.73
C SER A 367 -1.73 11.28 -13.29
N MET A 368 -2.22 11.10 -12.06
CA MET A 368 -2.76 9.82 -11.57
C MET A 368 -4.27 9.69 -11.73
N VAL A 369 -4.94 10.73 -12.22
CA VAL A 369 -6.39 10.77 -12.38
C VAL A 369 -6.75 10.28 -13.79
N SER A 370 -7.75 9.41 -13.88
CA SER A 370 -8.25 8.92 -15.17
C SER A 370 -8.93 10.05 -15.95
N ILE A 371 -8.90 9.98 -17.29
CA ILE A 371 -9.54 11.00 -18.14
C ILE A 371 -11.02 11.21 -17.78
N PRO A 372 -11.86 10.17 -17.59
CA PRO A 372 -13.25 10.36 -17.18
C PRO A 372 -13.41 11.14 -15.87
N GLN A 373 -12.55 10.93 -14.87
CA GLN A 373 -12.62 11.66 -13.61
C GLN A 373 -12.22 13.15 -13.76
N CYS A 374 -11.23 13.46 -14.60
CA CYS A 374 -10.89 14.85 -14.92
C CYS A 374 -12.04 15.56 -15.66
N VAL A 375 -12.74 14.83 -16.53
CA VAL A 375 -13.93 15.34 -17.24
C VAL A 375 -15.07 15.62 -16.26
N PHE A 376 -15.33 14.71 -15.32
CA PHE A 376 -16.27 14.96 -14.23
C PHE A 376 -15.87 16.19 -13.41
N ALA A 377 -14.59 16.35 -13.06
CA ALA A 377 -14.14 17.55 -12.35
C ALA A 377 -14.42 18.85 -13.14
N ALA A 378 -14.24 18.82 -14.46
CA ALA A 378 -14.54 19.96 -15.32
C ALA A 378 -16.04 20.31 -15.34
N THR A 379 -16.94 19.33 -15.27
CA THR A 379 -18.38 19.61 -15.25
C THR A 379 -18.84 20.32 -13.98
N LEU A 380 -18.10 20.19 -12.87
CA LEU A 380 -18.39 20.88 -11.60
C LEU A 380 -18.09 22.39 -11.65
N ALA A 381 -17.21 22.83 -12.55
CA ALA A 381 -16.77 24.21 -12.61
C ALA A 381 -17.74 25.09 -13.39
N LYS A 382 -17.97 26.31 -12.92
CA LYS A 382 -18.80 27.30 -13.60
C LYS A 382 -18.04 28.07 -14.67
N ARG A 383 -16.76 28.40 -14.45
CA ARG A 383 -15.95 29.20 -15.39
C ARG A 383 -14.72 28.48 -15.91
N ARG A 384 -13.91 27.90 -15.03
CA ARG A 384 -12.59 27.39 -15.41
C ARG A 384 -12.08 26.20 -14.61
N ILE A 385 -11.11 25.50 -15.19
CA ILE A 385 -10.42 24.36 -14.60
C ILE A 385 -8.90 24.52 -14.70
N ALA A 386 -8.20 24.20 -13.62
CA ALA A 386 -6.74 24.12 -13.57
C ALA A 386 -6.28 22.70 -13.22
N ILE A 387 -5.45 22.13 -14.08
CA ILE A 387 -4.90 20.78 -13.94
C ILE A 387 -3.45 20.87 -13.45
N TYR A 388 -3.20 20.43 -12.23
CA TYR A 388 -1.88 20.36 -11.62
C TYR A 388 -1.39 18.91 -11.62
N GLY A 389 -0.17 18.67 -12.09
CA GLY A 389 0.39 17.32 -12.08
C GLY A 389 1.74 17.20 -12.76
N ASP A 390 2.23 15.96 -12.83
CA ASP A 390 3.47 15.62 -13.52
C ASP A 390 3.33 14.34 -14.34
N PHE A 391 3.14 14.51 -15.64
CA PHE A 391 2.98 13.39 -16.57
C PHE A 391 4.28 12.61 -16.84
N ARG A 392 5.42 13.03 -16.26
CA ARG A 392 6.66 12.22 -16.18
C ARG A 392 6.72 11.34 -14.94
N GLN A 393 5.78 11.46 -14.02
CA GLN A 393 5.57 10.55 -12.88
C GLN A 393 4.48 9.52 -13.21
N LEU A 394 4.02 8.77 -12.20
CA LEU A 394 3.08 7.66 -12.40
C LEU A 394 1.74 8.14 -12.96
N GLY A 395 1.18 7.29 -13.83
CA GLY A 395 -0.11 7.47 -14.49
C GLY A 395 -1.23 6.70 -13.77
N PRO A 396 -2.48 6.84 -14.24
CA PRO A 396 -3.58 6.02 -13.75
C PRO A 396 -3.39 4.54 -14.11
N ILE A 397 -4.00 3.66 -13.30
CA ILE A 397 -3.90 2.20 -13.45
C ILE A 397 -5.29 1.64 -13.78
N THR A 398 -5.36 0.77 -14.78
CA THR A 398 -6.58 0.01 -15.16
C THR A 398 -6.30 -1.49 -15.06
N GLN A 399 -7.29 -2.26 -14.58
CA GLN A 399 -7.21 -3.72 -14.52
C GLN A 399 -7.78 -4.39 -15.77
N ALA A 400 -8.70 -3.71 -16.47
CA ALA A 400 -9.28 -4.20 -17.70
C ALA A 400 -8.26 -4.15 -18.86
N ASP A 401 -8.13 -5.28 -19.55
CA ASP A 401 -7.24 -5.42 -20.71
C ASP A 401 -7.99 -5.20 -22.03
N THR A 402 -8.85 -4.18 -22.08
CA THR A 402 -9.63 -3.83 -23.28
C THR A 402 -9.09 -2.55 -23.93
N PRO A 403 -9.28 -2.36 -25.25
CA PRO A 403 -8.86 -1.14 -25.92
C PRO A 403 -9.48 0.14 -25.33
N ALA A 404 -10.76 0.09 -24.94
CA ALA A 404 -11.46 1.23 -24.35
C ALA A 404 -10.91 1.57 -22.95
N ALA A 405 -10.71 0.57 -22.08
CA ALA A 405 -10.15 0.76 -20.76
C ALA A 405 -8.71 1.30 -20.82
N LYS A 406 -7.84 0.71 -21.65
CA LYS A 406 -6.47 1.23 -21.85
C LYS A 406 -6.45 2.67 -22.36
N LYS A 407 -7.35 3.02 -23.28
CA LYS A 407 -7.40 4.36 -23.87
C LYS A 407 -7.91 5.42 -22.89
N TRP A 408 -8.91 5.10 -22.07
CA TRP A 408 -9.60 6.10 -21.25
C TRP A 408 -9.27 6.05 -19.77
N LEU A 409 -8.97 4.86 -19.23
CA LEU A 409 -8.62 4.66 -17.82
C LEU A 409 -7.10 4.49 -17.61
N GLY A 410 -6.38 4.02 -18.62
CA GLY A 410 -4.92 3.80 -18.56
C GLY A 410 -4.06 4.99 -19.02
N ARG A 411 -4.67 6.12 -19.41
CA ARG A 411 -3.98 7.36 -19.82
C ARG A 411 -4.41 8.54 -18.97
N ASP A 412 -3.53 9.52 -18.88
CA ASP A 412 -3.76 10.76 -18.15
C ASP A 412 -4.25 11.90 -19.06
N ILE A 413 -4.73 12.98 -18.44
CA ILE A 413 -5.30 14.12 -19.17
C ILE A 413 -4.26 14.94 -19.94
N PHE A 414 -2.98 14.88 -19.57
CA PHE A 414 -1.90 15.58 -20.27
C PHE A 414 -1.60 14.90 -21.62
N ASP A 415 -1.69 13.58 -21.67
CA ASP A 415 -1.64 12.80 -22.92
C ASP A 415 -2.83 13.16 -23.82
N GLN A 416 -4.06 13.01 -23.30
CA GLN A 416 -5.28 13.21 -24.10
C GLN A 416 -5.44 14.63 -24.68
N SER A 417 -5.07 15.65 -23.91
CA SER A 417 -5.15 17.06 -24.34
C SER A 417 -4.10 17.46 -25.38
N GLY A 418 -3.10 16.62 -25.65
CA GLY A 418 -1.99 16.89 -26.56
C GLY A 418 -0.80 17.61 -25.93
N VAL A 419 -0.92 18.06 -24.67
CA VAL A 419 0.14 18.80 -23.96
C VAL A 419 1.44 17.98 -23.89
N MET A 420 1.32 16.70 -23.55
CA MET A 420 2.47 15.80 -23.45
C MET A 420 3.20 15.67 -24.80
N ASP A 421 2.46 15.58 -25.91
CA ASP A 421 3.04 15.44 -27.24
C ASP A 421 3.72 16.72 -27.73
N CYS A 422 3.15 17.90 -27.42
CA CYS A 422 3.82 19.19 -27.64
C CYS A 422 5.18 19.24 -26.91
N VAL A 423 5.19 18.90 -25.61
CA VAL A 423 6.43 18.90 -24.81
C VAL A 423 7.46 17.90 -25.37
N ASN A 424 7.02 16.70 -25.77
CA ASN A 424 7.89 15.69 -26.36
C ASN A 424 8.51 16.13 -27.71
N ARG A 425 7.84 17.03 -28.44
CA ARG A 425 8.35 17.65 -29.68
C ARG A 425 9.16 18.93 -29.43
N ASN A 426 9.46 19.25 -28.16
CA ASN A 426 10.08 20.52 -27.74
C ASN A 426 9.29 21.76 -28.15
N GLN A 427 7.96 21.65 -28.22
CA GLN A 427 7.04 22.76 -28.46
C GLN A 427 6.37 23.18 -27.15
N ASN A 428 5.91 24.43 -27.08
CA ASN A 428 5.14 24.96 -25.96
C ASN A 428 3.64 24.90 -26.28
N ASP A 429 2.86 24.29 -25.39
CA ASP A 429 1.39 24.41 -25.44
C ASP A 429 1.00 25.72 -24.73
N PRO A 430 0.20 26.60 -25.37
CA PRO A 430 -0.15 27.89 -24.80
C PRO A 430 -0.97 27.79 -23.50
N ARG A 431 -1.61 26.65 -23.23
CA ARG A 431 -2.39 26.40 -22.01
C ARG A 431 -1.51 25.92 -20.85
N MET A 432 -0.24 25.60 -21.11
CA MET A 432 0.65 24.95 -20.14
C MET A 432 1.72 25.92 -19.60
N VAL A 433 2.00 25.83 -18.30
CA VAL A 433 3.18 26.41 -17.65
C VAL A 433 3.93 25.32 -16.90
N MET A 434 5.25 25.29 -17.03
CA MET A 434 6.13 24.39 -16.30
C MET A 434 6.73 25.14 -15.12
N LEU A 435 6.65 24.59 -13.92
CA LEU A 435 7.43 25.06 -12.77
C LEU A 435 8.87 24.57 -12.94
N GLN A 436 9.84 25.49 -12.91
CA GLN A 436 11.22 25.21 -13.35
C GLN A 436 12.20 25.01 -12.19
N THR A 437 12.07 25.78 -11.10
CA THR A 437 13.01 25.74 -9.98
C THR A 437 12.60 24.71 -8.93
N GLN A 438 13.47 23.76 -8.61
CA GLN A 438 13.26 22.73 -7.59
C GLN A 438 13.97 23.08 -6.26
N TYR A 439 13.32 22.79 -5.14
CA TYR A 439 13.75 23.15 -3.78
C TYR A 439 13.85 21.94 -2.85
N ARG A 440 13.94 20.72 -3.40
CA ARG A 440 13.91 19.47 -2.62
C ARG A 440 15.25 18.75 -2.65
N MET A 441 15.67 18.37 -3.85
CA MET A 441 16.76 17.43 -4.09
C MET A 441 18.10 18.16 -4.04
N HIS A 442 19.09 17.54 -3.41
CA HIS A 442 20.48 17.91 -3.58
C HIS A 442 20.84 17.95 -5.08
N PRO A 443 21.64 18.92 -5.57
CA PRO A 443 21.92 19.10 -7.00
C PRO A 443 22.39 17.84 -7.74
N SER A 444 23.24 17.02 -7.10
CA SER A 444 23.70 15.75 -7.68
C SER A 444 22.56 14.75 -7.92
N ILE A 445 21.60 14.66 -6.98
CA ILE A 445 20.40 13.83 -7.11
C ILE A 445 19.50 14.39 -8.21
N ALA A 446 19.23 15.70 -8.19
CA ALA A 446 18.34 16.37 -9.14
C ALA A 446 18.81 16.24 -10.60
N SER A 447 20.13 16.15 -10.82
CA SER A 447 20.74 16.06 -12.15
C SER A 447 20.24 14.87 -12.98
N ILE A 448 19.97 13.73 -12.33
CA ILE A 448 19.55 12.48 -13.00
C ILE A 448 18.14 12.61 -13.59
N PRO A 449 17.07 12.87 -12.79
CA PRO A 449 15.74 13.06 -13.36
C PRO A 449 15.68 14.29 -14.28
N ASN A 450 16.42 15.36 -13.99
CA ASN A 450 16.46 16.54 -14.86
C ASN A 450 16.89 16.19 -16.30
N ARG A 451 17.96 15.39 -16.42
CA ARG A 451 18.45 14.92 -17.72
C ARG A 451 17.53 13.88 -18.35
N LEU A 452 17.04 12.91 -17.59
CA LEU A 452 16.32 11.74 -18.13
C LEU A 452 14.83 12.00 -18.40
N CYS A 453 14.21 12.92 -17.66
CA CYS A 453 12.76 13.10 -17.66
C CYS A 453 12.33 14.53 -18.04
N TYR A 454 13.16 15.54 -17.74
CA TYR A 454 12.79 16.95 -17.86
C TYR A 454 13.64 17.74 -18.87
N SER A 455 14.43 17.04 -19.71
CA SER A 455 15.20 17.65 -20.80
C SER A 455 16.10 18.82 -20.37
N GLN A 456 16.68 18.75 -19.17
CA GLN A 456 17.52 19.80 -18.57
C GLN A 456 16.80 21.14 -18.35
N ARG A 457 15.48 21.14 -18.19
CA ARG A 457 14.67 22.34 -17.92
C ARG A 457 14.49 22.66 -16.43
N LEU A 458 14.96 21.79 -15.52
CA LEU A 458 14.92 22.07 -14.08
C LEU A 458 16.15 22.84 -13.63
N GLU A 459 15.92 23.77 -12.72
CA GLU A 459 16.92 24.57 -12.04
C GLU A 459 16.90 24.28 -10.54
N ASN A 460 18.03 24.47 -9.85
CA ASN A 460 18.11 24.28 -8.41
C ASN A 460 17.89 25.62 -7.71
N GLY A 461 17.04 25.65 -6.67
CA GLY A 461 16.91 26.82 -5.82
C GLY A 461 18.18 27.05 -5.00
N GLU A 462 18.56 28.32 -4.78
CA GLU A 462 19.84 28.71 -4.17
C GLU A 462 20.12 28.05 -2.81
N ALA A 463 19.07 27.83 -2.00
CA ALA A 463 19.20 27.25 -0.67
C ALA A 463 19.25 25.71 -0.63
N VAL A 464 18.95 25.01 -1.72
CA VAL A 464 18.68 23.56 -1.69
C VAL A 464 19.91 22.74 -1.29
N GLU A 465 21.11 23.18 -1.68
CA GLU A 465 22.35 22.51 -1.32
C GLU A 465 22.64 22.66 0.17
N ASN A 466 22.52 23.88 0.70
CA ASN A 466 22.70 24.17 2.12
C ASN A 466 21.66 23.47 3.01
N GLN A 467 20.40 23.41 2.58
CA GLN A 467 19.32 22.70 3.29
C GLN A 467 19.61 21.20 3.46
N ASN A 468 20.33 20.60 2.51
CA ASN A 468 20.64 19.18 2.51
C ASN A 468 22.01 18.85 3.12
N ARG A 469 22.83 19.85 3.45
CA ARG A 469 24.22 19.69 3.92
C ARG A 469 24.34 18.78 5.14
N GLU A 470 23.46 18.96 6.13
CA GLU A 470 23.48 18.14 7.35
C GLU A 470 23.18 16.67 7.04
N THR A 471 22.11 16.41 6.27
CA THR A 471 21.76 15.05 5.87
C THR A 471 22.89 14.39 5.07
N VAL A 472 23.53 15.11 4.14
CA VAL A 472 24.63 14.61 3.31
C VAL A 472 25.87 14.27 4.16
N ALA A 473 26.18 15.09 5.17
CA ALA A 473 27.32 14.88 6.05
C ALA A 473 27.18 13.68 7.00
N GLN A 474 25.95 13.22 7.26
CA GLN A 474 25.68 12.11 8.17
C GLN A 474 25.82 10.72 7.49
N PRO A 475 26.08 9.65 8.25
CA PRO A 475 25.94 8.27 7.78
C PRO A 475 24.53 7.95 7.26
N PRO A 476 24.39 6.97 6.34
CA PRO A 476 25.46 6.21 5.71
C PRO A 476 26.19 7.01 4.63
N PHE A 477 27.46 6.67 4.39
CA PHE A 477 28.35 7.32 3.41
C PHE A 477 28.48 8.85 3.61
N PRO A 478 29.10 9.32 4.70
CA PRO A 478 29.28 10.74 4.99
C PRO A 478 29.87 11.52 3.80
N GLY A 479 29.27 12.66 3.45
CA GLY A 479 29.69 13.50 2.32
C GLY A 479 29.08 13.11 0.97
N GLU A 480 28.51 11.91 0.85
CA GLU A 480 27.97 11.41 -0.40
C GLU A 480 26.45 11.58 -0.46
N ALA A 481 25.95 12.39 -1.40
CA ALA A 481 24.52 12.56 -1.67
C ALA A 481 23.95 11.47 -2.60
N LEU A 482 24.80 10.85 -3.41
CA LEU A 482 24.39 9.87 -4.41
C LEU A 482 25.30 8.64 -4.36
N VAL A 483 24.74 7.51 -3.93
CA VAL A 483 25.51 6.26 -3.73
C VAL A 483 24.84 5.11 -4.47
N LEU A 484 25.66 4.22 -5.04
CA LEU A 484 25.20 2.97 -5.65
C LEU A 484 25.88 1.79 -4.97
N GLN A 485 25.09 0.99 -4.25
CA GLN A 485 25.50 -0.30 -3.71
C GLN A 485 25.29 -1.38 -4.76
N ASP A 486 26.39 -1.81 -5.39
CA ASP A 486 26.38 -2.77 -6.47
C ASP A 486 26.44 -4.21 -5.93
N LEU A 487 25.39 -4.98 -6.20
CA LEU A 487 25.22 -6.37 -5.77
C LEU A 487 25.79 -7.40 -6.75
N SER A 488 26.44 -6.96 -7.83
CA SER A 488 26.85 -7.83 -8.94
C SER A 488 27.72 -9.02 -8.50
N ASP A 489 28.52 -8.87 -7.44
CA ASP A 489 29.47 -9.89 -6.95
C ASP A 489 29.01 -10.57 -5.63
N LEU A 490 27.82 -10.26 -5.13
CA LEU A 490 27.37 -10.68 -3.81
C LEU A 490 26.55 -11.98 -3.80
N MET A 491 26.24 -12.54 -4.98
CA MET A 491 25.30 -13.67 -5.13
C MET A 491 23.91 -13.39 -4.49
N ALA A 492 23.49 -12.12 -4.48
CA ALA A 492 22.19 -11.72 -3.95
C ALA A 492 21.07 -12.21 -4.90
N HIS A 493 20.53 -13.41 -4.65
CA HIS A 493 19.58 -14.05 -5.56
C HIS A 493 18.14 -13.52 -5.40
N CYS A 494 17.49 -13.33 -6.55
CA CYS A 494 16.09 -12.93 -6.64
C CYS A 494 15.19 -14.18 -6.78
N ILE A 495 14.26 -14.32 -5.83
CA ILE A 495 13.32 -15.44 -5.69
C ILE A 495 11.89 -14.94 -5.95
N LYS A 496 11.00 -15.82 -6.38
CA LYS A 496 9.56 -15.52 -6.50
C LYS A 496 8.81 -16.08 -5.31
N GLU A 497 7.94 -15.26 -4.72
CA GLU A 497 6.94 -15.74 -3.76
C GLU A 497 6.03 -16.77 -4.44
N THR A 498 5.77 -17.88 -3.75
CA THR A 498 5.07 -19.04 -4.31
C THR A 498 3.67 -18.70 -4.84
N GLU A 499 2.93 -17.82 -4.17
CA GLU A 499 1.52 -17.55 -4.48
C GLU A 499 1.31 -16.35 -5.40
N SER A 500 1.88 -15.19 -5.06
CA SER A 500 1.68 -13.98 -5.87
C SER A 500 2.59 -13.93 -7.11
N HIS A 501 3.61 -14.78 -7.16
CA HIS A 501 4.73 -14.68 -8.11
C HIS A 501 5.48 -13.35 -8.09
N SER A 502 5.25 -12.50 -7.08
CA SER A 502 6.03 -11.28 -6.84
C SER A 502 7.47 -11.65 -6.49
N ARG A 503 8.41 -10.76 -6.81
CA ARG A 503 9.84 -11.01 -6.61
C ARG A 503 10.30 -10.44 -5.28
N PHE A 504 11.22 -11.14 -4.64
CA PHE A 504 11.94 -10.66 -3.46
C PHE A 504 13.39 -11.13 -3.51
N ASN A 505 14.27 -10.43 -2.82
CA ASN A 505 15.70 -10.72 -2.72
C ASN A 505 16.11 -10.46 -1.28
N PHE A 506 16.36 -11.53 -0.54
CA PHE A 506 16.62 -11.44 0.89
C PHE A 506 17.89 -10.63 1.20
N LEU A 507 18.97 -10.87 0.48
CA LEU A 507 20.24 -10.18 0.73
C LEU A 507 20.19 -8.70 0.31
N SER A 508 19.47 -8.40 -0.77
CA SER A 508 19.16 -7.01 -1.16
C SER A 508 18.36 -6.28 -0.09
N ALA A 509 17.30 -6.93 0.45
CA ALA A 509 16.51 -6.38 1.55
C ALA A 509 17.37 -6.12 2.79
N LEU A 510 18.26 -7.06 3.12
CA LEU A 510 19.18 -6.94 4.25
C LEU A 510 20.11 -5.73 4.13
N ILE A 511 20.68 -5.52 2.94
CA ILE A 511 21.54 -4.37 2.66
C ILE A 511 20.74 -3.06 2.72
N ALA A 512 19.56 -3.03 2.11
CA ALA A 512 18.70 -1.86 2.14
C ALA A 512 18.30 -1.48 3.58
N VAL A 513 17.93 -2.48 4.40
CA VAL A 513 17.57 -2.29 5.81
C VAL A 513 18.80 -1.90 6.64
N ASN A 514 19.96 -2.50 6.43
CA ASN A 514 21.20 -2.13 7.13
C ASN A 514 21.58 -0.68 6.86
N THR A 515 21.47 -0.25 5.60
CA THR A 515 21.72 1.13 5.17
C THR A 515 20.75 2.11 5.85
N ALA A 516 19.45 1.79 5.85
CA ALA A 516 18.45 2.60 6.54
C ALA A 516 18.65 2.61 8.06
N TYR A 517 19.06 1.48 8.65
CA TYR A 517 19.34 1.36 10.07
C TYR A 517 20.52 2.23 10.52
N GLN A 518 21.57 2.33 9.70
CA GLN A 518 22.70 3.23 9.96
C GLN A 518 22.27 4.71 9.98
N ALA A 519 21.45 5.14 9.00
CA ALA A 519 20.87 6.48 9.00
C ALA A 519 20.01 6.71 10.26
N ALA A 520 19.16 5.72 10.57
CA ALA A 520 18.20 5.81 11.66
C ALA A 520 18.88 5.99 13.03
N LYS A 521 19.93 5.22 13.28
CA LYS A 521 20.70 5.24 14.54
C LYS A 521 21.51 6.53 14.72
N THR A 522 21.87 7.21 13.64
CA THR A 522 22.69 8.42 13.72
C THR A 522 21.86 9.62 14.15
N ASN A 523 20.64 9.76 13.61
CA ASN A 523 19.80 10.93 13.85
C ASN A 523 18.32 10.56 13.81
N GLU A 524 17.68 10.54 14.98
CA GLU A 524 16.25 10.20 15.16
C GLU A 524 15.31 11.11 14.37
N LEU A 525 15.72 12.35 14.08
CA LEU A 525 14.93 13.32 13.30
C LEU A 525 15.02 13.08 11.78
N THR A 526 15.97 12.26 11.33
CA THR A 526 16.13 11.98 9.90
C THR A 526 15.03 11.05 9.42
N SER A 527 14.21 11.55 8.50
CA SER A 527 13.16 10.77 7.86
C SER A 527 13.75 9.88 6.76
N ILE A 528 13.46 8.57 6.81
CA ILE A 528 14.07 7.59 5.91
C ILE A 528 12.97 6.80 5.18
N GLY A 529 13.17 6.57 3.88
CA GLY A 529 12.28 5.74 3.07
C GLY A 529 13.04 4.63 2.35
N ILE A 530 12.48 3.43 2.31
CA ILE A 530 12.94 2.32 1.48
C ILE A 530 11.89 2.06 0.40
N ILE A 531 12.29 2.24 -0.86
CA ILE A 531 11.41 2.13 -2.03
C ILE A 531 11.81 0.88 -2.82
N THR A 532 10.83 0.05 -3.19
CA THR A 532 11.07 -1.15 -4.01
C THR A 532 9.95 -1.36 -5.04
N PRO A 533 10.23 -1.92 -6.23
CA PRO A 533 9.21 -2.16 -7.25
C PRO A 533 8.30 -3.36 -6.97
N TYR A 534 8.62 -4.22 -5.99
CA TYR A 534 7.89 -5.47 -5.75
C TYR A 534 7.22 -5.53 -4.38
N ASN A 535 5.96 -5.99 -4.38
CA ASN A 535 5.14 -6.12 -3.18
C ASN A 535 5.73 -7.11 -2.17
N ALA A 536 6.24 -8.27 -2.62
CA ALA A 536 6.87 -9.25 -1.73
C ALA A 536 8.11 -8.67 -1.05
N GLN A 537 8.95 -7.92 -1.77
CA GLN A 537 10.10 -7.22 -1.18
C GLN A 537 9.67 -6.18 -0.15
N SER A 538 8.66 -5.36 -0.48
CA SER A 538 8.12 -4.36 0.42
C SER A 538 7.62 -4.99 1.74
N ARG A 539 6.91 -6.12 1.66
CA ARG A 539 6.47 -6.91 2.84
C ARG A 539 7.64 -7.40 3.67
N LEU A 540 8.66 -7.95 3.02
CA LEU A 540 9.86 -8.46 3.68
C LEU A 540 10.56 -7.35 4.46
N ILE A 541 10.86 -6.23 3.80
CA ILE A 541 11.50 -5.07 4.43
C ILE A 541 10.64 -4.54 5.58
N HIS A 542 9.33 -4.38 5.39
CA HIS A 542 8.44 -3.90 6.44
C HIS A 542 8.45 -4.81 7.69
N ARG A 543 8.50 -6.14 7.52
CA ARG A 543 8.61 -7.07 8.65
C ARG A 543 9.96 -6.95 9.37
N MET A 544 11.06 -6.79 8.62
CA MET A 544 12.38 -6.54 9.20
C MET A 544 12.39 -5.26 10.04
N LEU A 545 11.83 -4.15 9.53
CA LEU A 545 11.74 -2.88 10.27
C LEU A 545 10.91 -3.02 11.56
N ARG A 546 9.90 -3.90 11.59
CA ARG A 546 9.08 -4.17 12.79
C ARG A 546 9.76 -5.06 13.81
N ASP A 547 10.63 -5.97 13.39
CA ASP A 547 11.46 -6.75 14.32
C ASP A 547 12.55 -5.86 14.93
N LEU A 548 13.10 -4.94 14.13
CA LEU A 548 14.13 -3.99 14.55
C LEU A 548 13.60 -2.80 15.37
N GLY A 549 12.28 -2.61 15.46
CA GLY A 549 11.66 -1.54 16.24
C GLY A 549 11.81 -0.13 15.65
N ILE A 550 12.15 -0.01 14.36
CA ILE A 550 12.43 1.27 13.68
C ILE A 550 11.36 1.67 12.65
N SER A 551 10.18 1.04 12.70
CA SER A 551 9.09 1.28 11.72
C SER A 551 8.48 2.68 11.79
N ASP A 552 8.67 3.40 12.90
CA ASP A 552 8.18 4.78 13.04
C ASP A 552 9.09 5.79 12.32
N GLN A 553 10.40 5.51 12.28
CA GLN A 553 11.40 6.37 11.65
C GLN A 553 11.66 6.00 10.18
N VAL A 554 11.64 4.70 9.88
CA VAL A 554 11.88 4.16 8.53
C VAL A 554 10.59 3.61 7.95
N LYS A 555 10.14 4.19 6.83
CA LYS A 555 8.99 3.66 6.08
C LYS A 555 9.45 2.84 4.87
N ALA A 556 8.78 1.72 4.60
CA ALA A 556 9.02 0.88 3.43
C ALA A 556 7.73 0.62 2.66
N SER A 557 7.77 0.78 1.33
CA SER A 557 6.61 0.70 0.47
C SER A 557 6.99 0.61 -1.01
N THR A 558 6.00 0.37 -1.85
CA THR A 558 6.19 0.40 -3.31
C THR A 558 6.23 1.83 -3.83
N VAL A 559 6.76 2.00 -5.04
CA VAL A 559 6.95 3.33 -5.65
C VAL A 559 5.62 4.09 -5.81
N HIS A 560 4.54 3.38 -6.14
CA HIS A 560 3.19 3.97 -6.30
C HIS A 560 2.68 4.63 -5.02
N ARG A 561 3.00 4.05 -3.86
CA ARG A 561 2.51 4.53 -2.56
C ARG A 561 3.40 5.60 -1.93
N PHE A 562 4.67 5.64 -2.32
CA PHE A 562 5.56 6.72 -1.91
C PHE A 562 5.27 8.06 -2.59
N GLN A 563 4.37 8.08 -3.59
CA GLN A 563 4.06 9.32 -4.30
C GLN A 563 3.42 10.35 -3.37
N GLY A 564 3.88 11.60 -3.49
CA GLY A 564 3.51 12.69 -2.60
C GLY A 564 4.25 12.72 -1.26
N SER A 565 4.93 11.64 -0.86
CA SER A 565 5.86 11.66 0.29
C SER A 565 7.26 12.07 -0.17
N GLU A 566 8.06 12.61 0.74
CA GLU A 566 9.48 12.92 0.56
C GLU A 566 10.24 12.55 1.84
N ARG A 567 11.54 12.24 1.72
CA ARG A 567 12.38 11.83 2.84
C ARG A 567 13.77 12.43 2.72
N ASN A 568 14.42 12.65 3.86
CA ASN A 568 15.81 13.11 3.89
C ASN A 568 16.73 12.09 3.19
N VAL A 569 16.50 10.79 3.48
CA VAL A 569 17.24 9.67 2.87
C VAL A 569 16.28 8.70 2.19
N ILE A 570 16.58 8.34 0.95
CA ILE A 570 15.89 7.28 0.21
C ILE A 570 16.87 6.16 -0.14
N VAL A 571 16.49 4.94 0.21
CA VAL A 571 17.12 3.70 -0.27
C VAL A 571 16.21 3.10 -1.33
N PHE A 572 16.69 2.94 -2.56
CA PHE A 572 15.95 2.29 -3.64
C PHE A 572 16.49 0.88 -3.90
N ASP A 573 15.71 -0.13 -3.55
CA ASP A 573 16.05 -1.54 -3.76
C ASP A 573 15.39 -2.05 -5.05
N ALA A 574 16.19 -2.28 -6.07
CA ALA A 574 15.73 -2.76 -7.37
C ALA A 574 15.33 -4.24 -7.36
N VAL A 575 15.80 -5.04 -6.38
CA VAL A 575 15.53 -6.47 -6.15
C VAL A 575 16.06 -7.42 -7.22
N ASP A 576 15.90 -7.05 -8.48
CA ASP A 576 16.09 -7.91 -9.64
C ASP A 576 17.53 -8.35 -9.82
N SER A 577 17.71 -9.66 -9.92
CA SER A 577 19.01 -10.31 -9.94
C SER A 577 18.88 -11.74 -10.48
N LEU A 578 20.01 -12.42 -10.60
CA LEU A 578 20.06 -13.86 -10.86
C LEU A 578 19.25 -14.64 -9.80
N PRO A 579 18.71 -15.83 -10.12
CA PRO A 579 18.78 -16.54 -11.40
C PRO A 579 17.64 -16.16 -12.36
N GLN A 580 16.93 -15.04 -12.16
CA GLN A 580 15.80 -14.69 -13.03
C GLN A 580 16.26 -14.50 -14.48
N ALA A 581 15.63 -15.20 -15.42
CA ALA A 581 16.04 -15.13 -16.83
C ALA A 581 15.83 -13.76 -17.46
N ASN A 582 14.79 -13.04 -16.99
CA ASN A 582 14.37 -11.73 -17.46
C ASN A 582 14.13 -10.80 -16.27
N ILE A 583 14.38 -9.50 -16.44
CA ILE A 583 13.95 -8.44 -15.52
C ILE A 583 12.43 -8.51 -15.33
N GLY A 584 11.90 -8.15 -14.17
CA GLY A 584 10.48 -8.18 -13.90
C GLY A 584 9.75 -7.00 -14.54
N LEU A 585 8.46 -7.19 -14.82
CA LEU A 585 7.61 -6.25 -15.53
C LEU A 585 7.69 -4.78 -15.03
N PRO A 586 7.74 -4.48 -13.71
CA PRO A 586 7.81 -3.10 -13.23
C PRO A 586 9.04 -2.30 -13.73
N LEU A 587 10.11 -3.00 -14.07
CA LEU A 587 11.38 -2.43 -14.52
C LEU A 587 11.59 -2.54 -16.03
N GLN A 588 10.62 -3.12 -16.77
CA GLN A 588 10.66 -3.22 -18.22
C GLN A 588 9.94 -2.02 -18.89
N GLY A 589 10.53 -1.49 -19.97
CA GLY A 589 9.86 -0.61 -20.94
C GLY A 589 10.70 0.58 -21.43
N GLY A 590 10.14 1.35 -22.36
CA GLY A 590 10.75 2.53 -22.99
C GLY A 590 10.57 3.84 -22.19
N GLN A 591 10.94 4.99 -22.76
CA GLN A 591 10.91 6.26 -21.99
C GLN A 591 9.50 6.74 -21.59
N LYS A 592 8.45 6.36 -22.34
CA LYS A 592 7.06 6.59 -21.94
C LYS A 592 6.50 5.50 -21.01
N SER A 593 7.31 4.51 -20.60
CA SER A 593 6.84 3.35 -19.83
C SER A 593 6.75 3.62 -18.33
N THR A 594 6.02 2.73 -17.67
CA THR A 594 5.95 2.62 -16.21
C THR A 594 7.33 2.57 -15.55
N ALA A 595 8.33 1.96 -16.18
CA ALA A 595 9.66 1.79 -15.58
C ALA A 595 10.41 3.12 -15.38
N MET A 596 10.36 4.05 -16.35
CA MET A 596 10.97 5.38 -16.15
C MET A 596 10.19 6.25 -15.19
N ARG A 597 8.86 6.21 -15.26
CA ARG A 597 8.00 6.93 -14.30
C ARG A 597 8.30 6.44 -12.88
N LEU A 598 8.49 5.13 -12.70
CA LEU A 598 8.88 4.49 -11.45
C LEU A 598 10.26 4.97 -10.98
N ALA A 599 11.28 4.91 -11.84
CA ALA A 599 12.63 5.38 -11.49
C ALA A 599 12.64 6.87 -11.12
N ASN A 600 11.94 7.70 -11.90
CA ASN A 600 11.78 9.14 -11.64
C ASN A 600 11.10 9.40 -10.30
N VAL A 601 10.00 8.71 -9.99
CA VAL A 601 9.35 8.84 -8.68
C VAL A 601 10.30 8.41 -7.57
N ALA A 602 10.97 7.27 -7.69
CA ALA A 602 11.87 6.74 -6.66
C ALA A 602 13.01 7.71 -6.33
N ILE A 603 13.74 8.21 -7.34
CA ILE A 603 14.87 9.12 -7.10
C ILE A 603 14.41 10.49 -6.59
N SER A 604 13.29 11.00 -7.09
CA SER A 604 12.76 12.31 -6.71
C SER A 604 12.07 12.38 -5.35
N ARG A 605 12.02 11.26 -4.62
CA ARG A 605 11.62 11.24 -3.20
C ARG A 605 12.74 11.65 -2.26
N ALA A 606 13.99 11.58 -2.69
CA ALA A 606 15.14 11.95 -1.88
C ALA A 606 15.29 13.48 -1.78
N GLN A 607 15.60 13.97 -0.60
CA GLN A 607 16.09 15.34 -0.40
C GLN A 607 17.62 15.34 -0.41
N GLY A 608 18.24 14.79 0.64
CA GLY A 608 19.68 14.86 0.84
C GLY A 608 20.46 13.68 0.29
N LYS A 609 19.98 12.44 0.49
CA LYS A 609 20.66 11.22 0.02
C LYS A 609 19.76 10.31 -0.78
N PHE A 610 20.27 9.85 -1.92
CA PHE A 610 19.71 8.72 -2.68
C PHE A 610 20.72 7.58 -2.74
N ILE A 611 20.31 6.39 -2.30
CA ILE A 611 21.14 5.20 -2.25
C ILE A 611 20.47 4.09 -3.05
N GLY A 612 21.03 3.77 -4.22
CA GLY A 612 20.56 2.65 -5.03
C GLY A 612 21.15 1.33 -4.56
N VAL A 613 20.34 0.28 -4.43
CA VAL A 613 20.76 -1.09 -4.13
C VAL A 613 20.32 -1.98 -5.29
N MET A 614 21.26 -2.48 -6.09
CA MET A 614 20.91 -3.21 -7.32
C MET A 614 22.04 -4.09 -7.85
N ASN A 615 21.68 -5.14 -8.58
CA ASN A 615 22.62 -5.90 -9.40
C ASN A 615 22.81 -5.20 -10.76
N VAL A 616 23.85 -4.38 -10.86
CA VAL A 616 24.10 -3.53 -12.05
C VAL A 616 24.33 -4.38 -13.29
N ASN A 617 25.14 -5.43 -13.18
CA ASN A 617 25.47 -6.30 -14.31
C ASN A 617 24.24 -7.04 -14.84
N HIS A 618 23.40 -7.56 -13.94
CA HIS A 618 22.16 -8.23 -14.34
C HIS A 618 21.24 -7.29 -15.14
N ILE A 619 21.03 -6.07 -14.65
CA ILE A 619 20.17 -5.08 -15.32
C ILE A 619 20.75 -4.66 -16.68
N ARG A 620 22.04 -4.34 -16.74
CA ARG A 620 22.72 -3.95 -18.00
C ARG A 620 22.64 -5.06 -19.07
N ASN A 621 22.88 -6.30 -18.66
CA ASN A 621 22.92 -7.45 -19.58
C ASN A 621 21.52 -7.84 -20.08
N LYS A 622 20.49 -7.70 -19.24
CA LYS A 622 19.13 -8.13 -19.59
C LYS A 622 18.28 -7.06 -20.28
N LEU A 623 18.63 -5.78 -20.14
CA LEU A 623 17.91 -4.65 -20.78
C LEU A 623 18.66 -4.08 -21.99
N GLN A 624 19.19 -4.93 -22.87
CA GLN A 624 19.94 -4.48 -24.06
C GLN A 624 19.06 -4.01 -25.22
N GLN A 625 17.85 -4.54 -25.35
CA GLN A 625 16.95 -4.21 -26.47
C GLN A 625 16.45 -2.76 -26.40
N ALA A 626 16.35 -2.10 -27.56
CA ALA A 626 15.97 -0.68 -27.69
C ALA A 626 14.68 -0.31 -26.93
N GLN A 627 13.68 -1.19 -26.97
CA GLN A 627 12.38 -1.01 -26.31
C GLN A 627 12.43 -1.05 -24.77
N PHE A 628 13.54 -1.51 -24.17
CA PHE A 628 13.71 -1.65 -22.72
C PHE A 628 14.87 -0.81 -22.15
N GLN A 629 15.44 0.10 -22.95
CA GLN A 629 16.63 0.87 -22.57
C GLN A 629 16.40 1.86 -21.44
N ALA A 630 15.16 2.16 -21.07
CA ALA A 630 14.89 3.35 -20.27
C ALA A 630 15.40 3.18 -18.83
N PHE A 631 15.03 2.09 -18.16
CA PHE A 631 15.56 1.76 -16.83
C PHE A 631 17.07 1.47 -16.88
N ARG A 632 17.58 0.86 -17.96
CA ARG A 632 19.02 0.70 -18.18
C ARG A 632 19.75 2.03 -18.20
N LYS A 633 19.24 3.03 -18.93
CA LYS A 633 19.81 4.38 -18.97
C LYS A 633 19.82 5.01 -17.59
N PHE A 634 18.75 4.86 -16.81
CA PHE A 634 18.72 5.31 -15.41
C PHE A 634 19.87 4.69 -14.60
N VAL A 635 20.08 3.37 -14.68
CA VAL A 635 21.18 2.68 -13.99
C VAL A 635 22.55 3.12 -14.51
N GLU A 636 22.72 3.33 -15.81
CA GLU A 636 23.98 3.82 -16.40
C GLU A 636 24.33 5.23 -15.94
N TYR A 637 23.36 6.15 -15.96
CA TYR A 637 23.56 7.51 -15.46
C TYR A 637 23.83 7.54 -13.95
N LEU A 638 23.10 6.74 -13.18
CA LEU A 638 23.34 6.59 -11.74
C LEU A 638 24.76 6.09 -11.50
N HIS A 639 25.17 5.02 -12.17
CA HIS A 639 26.51 4.45 -12.02
C HIS A 639 27.64 5.42 -12.43
N ASN A 640 27.39 6.28 -13.42
CA ASN A 640 28.41 7.25 -13.87
C ASN A 640 28.49 8.50 -12.97
N SER A 641 27.45 8.76 -12.16
CA SER A 641 27.34 9.99 -11.36
C SER A 641 27.44 9.74 -9.85
N ALA A 642 27.20 8.51 -9.41
CA ALA A 642 27.18 8.12 -8.00
C ALA A 642 28.54 7.59 -7.54
N THR A 643 28.79 7.70 -6.23
CA THR A 643 29.85 6.96 -5.58
C THR A 643 29.49 5.47 -5.55
N ILE A 644 30.35 4.65 -6.15
CA ILE A 644 30.11 3.20 -6.29
C ILE A 644 30.66 2.47 -5.08
N ASN A 645 29.78 1.81 -4.34
CA ASN A 645 30.14 0.86 -3.32
C ASN A 645 29.90 -0.57 -3.84
N LYS A 646 30.96 -1.24 -4.28
CA LYS A 646 30.88 -2.61 -4.79
C LYS A 646 30.87 -3.60 -3.63
N LEU A 647 29.83 -4.41 -3.53
CA LEU A 647 29.66 -5.35 -2.42
C LEU A 647 30.09 -6.77 -2.81
N THR A 648 30.91 -7.37 -1.94
CA THR A 648 31.30 -8.78 -1.98
C THR A 648 30.96 -9.41 -0.65
N TRP A 649 30.93 -10.75 -0.57
CA TRP A 649 30.66 -11.39 0.71
C TRP A 649 31.72 -11.03 1.76
N GLN A 650 32.99 -10.98 1.36
CA GLN A 650 34.10 -10.61 2.23
C GLN A 650 33.97 -9.15 2.72
N SER A 651 33.53 -8.23 1.86
CA SER A 651 33.39 -6.84 2.27
C SER A 651 32.33 -6.66 3.35
N LEU A 652 31.23 -7.44 3.32
CA LEU A 652 30.19 -7.42 4.37
C LEU A 652 30.65 -7.96 5.74
N LEU A 653 31.84 -8.56 5.83
CA LEU A 653 32.43 -9.03 7.09
C LEU A 653 33.39 -8.01 7.69
N ASN A 654 33.93 -7.11 6.87
CA ASN A 654 34.86 -6.05 7.29
C ASN A 654 34.13 -4.96 8.07
N GLU A 655 34.81 -4.31 9.02
CA GLU A 655 34.20 -3.32 9.92
C GLU A 655 33.49 -2.17 9.19
N ASP A 656 34.05 -1.69 8.07
CA ASP A 656 33.52 -0.54 7.33
C ASP A 656 32.18 -0.81 6.62
N GLN A 657 31.87 -2.07 6.29
CA GLN A 657 30.67 -2.44 5.53
C GLN A 657 29.84 -3.53 6.21
N LYS A 658 30.14 -3.80 7.48
CA LYS A 658 29.51 -4.87 8.25
C LYS A 658 28.01 -4.68 8.34
N ILE A 659 27.28 -5.79 8.27
CA ILE A 659 25.86 -5.81 8.66
C ILE A 659 25.78 -5.71 10.18
N ILE A 660 25.22 -4.60 10.67
CA ILE A 660 25.15 -4.28 12.12
C ILE A 660 23.74 -4.48 12.69
N LEU A 661 22.88 -5.21 11.97
CA LEU A 661 21.48 -5.41 12.34
C LEU A 661 21.38 -6.39 13.51
N PRO A 662 20.72 -6.02 14.63
CA PRO A 662 20.38 -6.96 15.69
C PRO A 662 19.61 -8.18 15.16
N GLY A 663 19.94 -9.37 15.64
CA GLY A 663 19.30 -10.62 15.20
C GLY A 663 19.78 -11.12 13.83
N VAL A 664 20.84 -10.55 13.26
CA VAL A 664 21.47 -11.03 12.02
C VAL A 664 22.93 -11.36 12.31
N THR A 665 23.34 -12.59 11.99
CA THR A 665 24.73 -13.04 12.11
C THR A 665 25.24 -13.47 10.73
N CYS A 666 26.43 -13.01 10.35
CA CYS A 666 27.11 -13.37 9.10
C CYS A 666 28.36 -14.20 9.43
N PHE A 667 28.54 -15.31 8.73
CA PHE A 667 29.71 -16.18 8.82
C PHE A 667 30.46 -16.16 7.50
N ALA A 668 31.79 -16.20 7.52
CA ALA A 668 32.56 -16.10 6.28
C ALA A 668 32.27 -17.27 5.34
N ASN A 669 32.06 -18.46 5.90
CA ASN A 669 31.84 -19.70 5.18
C ASN A 669 31.06 -20.72 6.04
N ALA A 670 30.76 -21.88 5.46
CA ALA A 670 30.07 -22.95 6.17
C ALA A 670 30.86 -23.54 7.34
N LEU A 671 32.20 -23.57 7.24
CA LEU A 671 33.07 -24.10 8.30
C LEU A 671 32.98 -23.26 9.58
N GLU A 672 33.01 -21.94 9.45
CA GLU A 672 32.82 -21.02 10.59
C GLU A 672 31.41 -21.10 11.20
N ALA A 673 30.39 -21.30 10.34
CA ALA A 673 29.00 -21.40 10.79
C ALA A 673 28.70 -22.73 11.52
N ARG A 674 29.49 -23.78 11.27
CA ARG A 674 29.16 -25.16 11.63
C ARG A 674 28.86 -25.35 13.11
N ALA A 675 29.76 -24.91 14.00
CA ALA A 675 29.58 -25.11 15.44
C ALA A 675 28.31 -24.42 15.97
N ALA A 676 28.07 -23.18 15.54
CA ALA A 676 26.89 -22.41 15.93
C ALA A 676 25.57 -22.99 15.35
N LEU A 677 25.63 -23.53 14.14
CA LEU A 677 24.50 -24.24 13.52
C LEU A 677 24.20 -25.54 14.27
N GLU A 678 25.22 -26.34 14.55
CA GLU A 678 25.09 -27.62 15.27
C GLU A 678 24.50 -27.40 16.68
N GLU A 679 24.93 -26.36 17.39
CA GLU A 679 24.33 -25.95 18.67
C GLU A 679 22.84 -25.58 18.51
N SER A 680 22.52 -24.74 17.52
CA SER A 680 21.13 -24.32 17.25
C SER A 680 20.23 -25.51 16.89
N LEU A 681 20.75 -26.45 16.11
CA LEU A 681 20.06 -27.68 15.73
C LEU A 681 19.85 -28.59 16.95
N TYR A 682 20.83 -28.70 17.85
CA TYR A 682 20.69 -29.50 19.07
C TYR A 682 19.62 -28.96 20.01
N GLN A 683 19.43 -27.63 20.06
CA GLN A 683 18.40 -26.95 20.86
C GLN A 683 16.99 -27.00 20.24
N ALA A 684 16.84 -27.51 19.01
CA ALA A 684 15.55 -27.62 18.34
C ALA A 684 14.57 -28.49 19.13
N SER A 685 13.32 -28.04 19.20
CA SER A 685 12.28 -28.59 20.10
C SER A 685 10.98 -28.98 19.38
N ASN A 686 10.74 -28.45 18.18
CA ASN A 686 9.48 -28.61 17.47
C ASN A 686 9.71 -29.18 16.07
N ASN A 687 10.33 -28.40 15.19
CA ASN A 687 10.42 -28.73 13.78
C ASN A 687 11.64 -28.10 13.09
N ILE A 688 12.26 -28.88 12.21
CA ILE A 688 13.35 -28.45 11.33
C ILE A 688 12.86 -28.50 9.89
N ALA A 689 12.93 -27.36 9.20
CA ALA A 689 12.55 -27.25 7.80
C ALA A 689 13.79 -26.99 6.93
N MET A 690 14.03 -27.84 5.95
CA MET A 690 15.22 -27.79 5.11
C MET A 690 14.84 -27.71 3.64
N TYR A 691 15.43 -26.73 2.96
CA TYR A 691 15.50 -26.70 1.51
C TYR A 691 16.95 -26.78 1.09
N TRP A 692 17.31 -27.82 0.34
CA TRP A 692 18.69 -28.02 -0.09
C TRP A 692 18.75 -28.42 -1.56
N PRO A 693 19.40 -27.61 -2.43
CA PRO A 693 19.37 -27.80 -3.87
C PRO A 693 20.49 -28.70 -4.41
N CYS A 694 21.46 -29.11 -3.60
CA CYS A 694 22.59 -29.98 -4.00
C CYS A 694 22.59 -31.31 -3.23
N ARG A 695 23.43 -32.27 -3.63
CA ARG A 695 23.56 -33.58 -2.97
C ARG A 695 24.57 -33.61 -1.82
N GLU A 696 25.51 -32.68 -1.80
CA GLU A 696 26.60 -32.65 -0.82
C GLU A 696 26.12 -32.01 0.51
N PHE A 697 26.37 -32.71 1.62
CA PHE A 697 25.95 -32.32 2.97
C PHE A 697 27.08 -32.33 3.99
N ASP A 698 28.01 -33.28 3.85
CA ASP A 698 28.99 -33.64 4.88
C ASP A 698 29.92 -32.47 5.27
N ASN A 699 30.05 -31.49 4.38
CA ASN A 699 30.95 -30.35 4.56
C ASN A 699 30.28 -29.16 5.28
N HIS A 700 28.97 -29.24 5.59
CA HIS A 700 28.22 -28.12 6.20
C HIS A 700 27.82 -28.38 7.67
N PHE A 701 27.49 -29.62 8.03
CA PHE A 701 27.23 -30.06 9.41
C PHE A 701 27.27 -31.60 9.46
N SER A 702 27.54 -32.17 10.64
CA SER A 702 27.63 -33.63 10.76
C SER A 702 26.28 -34.31 10.51
N PRO A 703 26.14 -35.27 9.56
CA PRO A 703 24.89 -36.02 9.37
C PRO A 703 24.42 -36.76 10.63
N GLY A 704 25.35 -37.10 11.53
CA GLY A 704 25.04 -37.70 12.81
C GLY A 704 24.17 -36.82 13.71
N ILE A 705 24.28 -35.49 13.60
CA ILE A 705 23.48 -34.58 14.43
C ILE A 705 22.00 -34.66 14.10
N LEU A 706 21.64 -34.85 12.83
CA LEU A 706 20.24 -34.99 12.42
C LEU A 706 19.61 -36.25 13.03
N LYS A 707 20.37 -37.33 13.14
CA LYS A 707 19.92 -38.57 13.80
C LYS A 707 19.69 -38.36 15.30
N VAL A 708 20.59 -37.64 15.97
CA VAL A 708 20.44 -37.27 17.40
C VAL A 708 19.18 -36.44 17.60
N ILE A 709 18.91 -35.45 16.74
CA ILE A 709 17.74 -34.58 16.87
C ILE A 709 16.45 -35.33 16.57
N ASN A 710 16.45 -36.17 15.54
CA ASN A 710 15.32 -37.05 15.24
C ASN A 710 14.97 -37.99 16.41
N SER A 711 15.98 -38.47 17.16
CA SER A 711 15.72 -39.27 18.37
C SER A 711 14.99 -38.50 19.48
N LYS A 712 15.03 -37.16 19.48
CA LYS A 712 14.25 -36.29 20.38
C LYS A 712 12.78 -36.10 19.95
N GLY A 713 12.36 -36.70 18.82
CA GLY A 713 10.99 -36.59 18.31
C GLY A 713 10.69 -35.31 17.52
N VAL A 714 11.72 -34.51 17.19
CA VAL A 714 11.59 -33.30 16.35
C VAL A 714 11.16 -33.69 14.93
N GLY A 715 10.18 -32.97 14.38
CA GLY A 715 9.69 -33.22 13.02
C GLY A 715 10.61 -32.62 11.95
N PHE A 716 10.88 -33.37 10.88
CA PHE A 716 11.70 -32.92 9.76
C PHE A 716 10.85 -32.66 8.52
N TYR A 717 11.06 -31.51 7.87
CA TYR A 717 10.38 -31.13 6.64
C TYR A 717 11.43 -30.84 5.57
N ILE A 718 11.53 -31.70 4.57
CA ILE A 718 12.62 -31.65 3.60
C ILE A 718 12.08 -31.38 2.20
N SER A 719 12.76 -30.50 1.47
CA SER A 719 12.42 -30.10 0.10
C SER A 719 13.69 -29.80 -0.72
N GLY A 720 13.57 -29.84 -2.05
CA GLY A 720 14.68 -29.55 -2.98
C GLY A 720 15.65 -30.71 -3.26
N MET A 721 15.66 -31.75 -2.42
CA MET A 721 16.63 -32.84 -2.45
C MET A 721 16.17 -34.04 -3.29
N ARG A 722 16.08 -33.91 -4.61
CA ARG A 722 15.68 -35.05 -5.46
C ARG A 722 16.65 -36.24 -5.34
N GLY A 723 16.27 -37.25 -4.56
CA GLY A 723 16.94 -38.55 -4.43
C GLY A 723 17.88 -38.72 -3.22
N ALA A 724 18.23 -37.66 -2.49
CA ALA A 724 19.11 -37.75 -1.31
C ALA A 724 18.34 -37.96 0.02
N GLU A 725 17.02 -37.76 0.00
CA GLU A 725 16.16 -37.88 1.19
C GLU A 725 16.14 -39.29 1.77
N ALA A 726 16.32 -40.30 0.91
CA ALA A 726 16.39 -41.71 1.30
C ALA A 726 17.67 -42.08 2.07
N GLU A 727 18.74 -41.30 1.91
CA GLU A 727 20.03 -41.57 2.56
C GLU A 727 20.06 -41.08 4.03
N LEU A 728 19.22 -40.11 4.38
CA LEU A 728 19.18 -39.53 5.73
C LEU A 728 18.54 -40.46 6.77
N ASN A 729 17.64 -41.37 6.36
CA ASN A 729 16.98 -42.36 7.24
C ASN A 729 16.44 -41.76 8.57
N LEU A 730 15.78 -40.60 8.49
CA LEU A 730 15.18 -39.92 9.63
C LEU A 730 13.70 -40.35 9.81
N ASN A 731 13.30 -40.57 11.05
CA ASN A 731 11.89 -40.79 11.42
C ASN A 731 11.15 -39.44 11.43
N ASN A 732 9.81 -39.44 11.47
CA ASN A 732 9.00 -38.21 11.50
C ASN A 732 9.38 -37.17 10.42
N THR A 733 9.77 -37.64 9.25
CA THR A 733 10.24 -36.81 8.13
C THR A 733 9.16 -36.74 7.05
N GLN A 734 8.85 -35.51 6.63
CA GLN A 734 7.97 -35.24 5.50
C GLN A 734 8.77 -34.61 4.37
N VAL A 735 8.92 -35.38 3.30
CA VAL A 735 9.50 -34.93 2.04
C VAL A 735 8.42 -34.36 1.14
N TRP A 736 8.66 -33.20 0.55
CA TRP A 736 7.69 -32.60 -0.35
C TRP A 736 8.29 -31.57 -1.31
N ASN A 737 7.55 -31.28 -2.38
CA ASN A 737 7.93 -30.24 -3.33
C ASN A 737 7.28 -28.90 -2.93
N ASN A 738 8.11 -27.96 -2.48
CA ASN A 738 7.69 -26.62 -2.11
C ASN A 738 7.47 -25.68 -3.31
N GLY A 739 7.76 -26.14 -4.54
CA GLY A 739 7.62 -25.36 -5.77
C GLY A 739 8.73 -24.33 -5.97
N GLN A 740 9.74 -24.31 -5.11
CA GLN A 740 10.87 -23.39 -5.18
C GLN A 740 12.00 -23.95 -6.05
N SER A 741 12.59 -23.07 -6.85
CA SER A 741 13.80 -23.33 -7.64
C SER A 741 14.80 -22.23 -7.33
N THR A 742 15.53 -22.41 -6.23
CA THR A 742 16.61 -21.50 -5.80
C THR A 742 17.88 -22.30 -5.60
N VAL A 743 19.02 -21.64 -5.80
CA VAL A 743 20.35 -22.22 -5.55
C VAL A 743 20.82 -21.99 -4.11
N THR A 744 20.02 -21.29 -3.30
CA THR A 744 20.32 -21.00 -1.89
C THR A 744 19.84 -22.13 -0.99
N GLY A 745 20.69 -22.58 -0.07
CA GLY A 745 20.36 -23.58 0.94
C GLY A 745 19.70 -22.92 2.15
N LEU A 746 18.67 -23.55 2.71
CA LEU A 746 17.88 -22.98 3.80
C LEU A 746 17.66 -24.04 4.90
N ILE A 747 17.92 -23.66 6.14
CA ILE A 747 17.63 -24.47 7.33
C ILE A 747 16.88 -23.60 8.33
N GLY A 748 15.58 -23.82 8.44
CA GLY A 748 14.73 -23.18 9.44
C GLY A 748 14.61 -24.07 10.69
N ILE A 749 14.71 -23.46 11.87
CA ILE A 749 14.64 -24.14 13.16
C ILE A 749 13.52 -23.54 14.00
N ASP A 750 12.56 -24.37 14.39
CA ASP A 750 11.41 -24.08 15.27
C ASP A 750 10.56 -22.87 14.84
N GLU A 751 10.62 -22.49 13.56
CA GLU A 751 9.98 -21.28 13.02
C GLU A 751 10.45 -19.97 13.70
N LYS A 752 11.59 -20.05 14.41
CA LYS A 752 12.18 -18.94 15.17
C LYS A 752 13.45 -18.39 14.54
N SER A 753 14.24 -19.26 13.91
CA SER A 753 15.46 -18.88 13.22
C SER A 753 15.52 -19.45 11.81
N LEU A 754 16.24 -18.77 10.92
CA LEU A 754 16.48 -19.20 9.55
C LEU A 754 17.95 -19.04 9.21
N TRP A 755 18.59 -20.16 8.85
CA TRP A 755 19.93 -20.22 8.32
C TRP A 755 19.89 -20.24 6.80
N ILE A 756 20.72 -19.42 6.17
CA ILE A 756 20.75 -19.19 4.73
C ILE A 756 22.18 -19.39 4.23
N PHE A 757 22.38 -20.42 3.42
CA PHE A 757 23.62 -20.73 2.72
C PHE A 757 23.55 -20.13 1.33
N LEU A 758 24.33 -19.09 1.06
CA LEU A 758 24.24 -18.35 -0.21
C LEU A 758 24.43 -19.24 -1.43
N ASN A 759 25.36 -20.19 -1.32
CA ASN A 759 25.53 -21.28 -2.27
C ASN A 759 26.04 -22.55 -1.55
N PRO A 760 25.17 -23.53 -1.25
CA PRO A 760 25.55 -24.76 -0.56
C PRO A 760 26.38 -25.71 -1.43
N ALA A 761 26.57 -25.43 -2.74
CA ALA A 761 27.51 -26.20 -3.56
C ALA A 761 28.96 -25.71 -3.45
N LEU A 762 29.22 -24.64 -2.69
CA LEU A 762 30.55 -24.06 -2.49
C LEU A 762 30.83 -23.96 -0.99
N GLU A 763 31.84 -24.68 -0.49
CA GLU A 763 32.19 -24.67 0.94
C GLU A 763 32.56 -23.27 1.47
N ASN A 764 33.22 -22.47 0.62
CA ASN A 764 33.66 -21.11 0.95
C ASN A 764 32.57 -20.04 0.77
N ALA A 765 31.33 -20.42 0.44
CA ALA A 765 30.23 -19.47 0.31
C ALA A 765 29.72 -19.02 1.68
N GLY A 766 29.28 -17.76 1.72
CA GLY A 766 28.76 -17.14 2.92
C GLY A 766 27.53 -17.81 3.51
N VAL A 767 27.41 -17.72 4.83
CA VAL A 767 26.26 -18.21 5.59
C VAL A 767 25.70 -17.08 6.46
N LEU A 768 24.38 -16.95 6.48
CA LEU A 768 23.66 -16.03 7.35
C LEU A 768 22.76 -16.79 8.32
N LYS A 769 22.64 -16.27 9.54
CA LYS A 769 21.61 -16.65 10.50
C LYS A 769 20.70 -15.47 10.78
N LEU A 770 19.40 -15.69 10.73
CA LEU A 770 18.37 -14.72 11.06
C LEU A 770 17.58 -15.17 12.29
N ASP A 771 17.57 -14.31 13.30
CA ASP A 771 16.80 -14.43 14.54
C ASP A 771 15.81 -13.25 14.64
N LEU A 772 14.99 -13.08 13.59
CA LEU A 772 14.02 -12.00 13.44
C LEU A 772 12.60 -12.60 13.36
N PRO A 773 11.85 -12.70 14.46
CA PRO A 773 10.66 -13.56 14.52
C PRO A 773 9.59 -13.28 13.46
N LYS A 774 9.21 -12.01 13.22
CA LYS A 774 8.17 -11.67 12.22
C LYS A 774 8.68 -11.86 10.79
N THR A 775 9.98 -11.66 10.58
CA THR A 775 10.64 -11.82 9.27
C THR A 775 10.82 -13.30 8.92
N VAL A 776 11.28 -14.11 9.87
CA VAL A 776 11.43 -15.56 9.74
C VAL A 776 10.06 -16.18 9.45
N ASP A 777 9.04 -15.80 10.22
CA ASP A 777 7.65 -16.21 9.99
C ASP A 777 7.20 -15.92 8.53
N LEU A 778 7.43 -14.70 8.04
CA LEU A 778 7.09 -14.34 6.66
C LEU A 778 7.84 -15.21 5.63
N LEU A 779 9.15 -15.41 5.81
CA LEU A 779 10.00 -16.17 4.89
C LEU A 779 9.60 -17.64 4.82
N TYR A 780 9.23 -18.24 5.95
CA TYR A 780 8.66 -19.59 6.00
C TYR A 780 7.41 -19.71 5.11
N GLY A 781 6.59 -18.66 5.05
CA GLY A 781 5.44 -18.59 4.14
C GLY A 781 5.84 -18.39 2.68
N PHE A 782 6.71 -17.40 2.38
CA PHE A 782 7.12 -17.07 1.01
C PHE A 782 7.74 -18.25 0.28
N LEU A 783 8.65 -18.92 0.99
CA LEU A 783 9.43 -20.05 0.51
C LEU A 783 8.70 -21.38 0.71
N ARG A 784 7.53 -21.34 1.38
CA ARG A 784 6.71 -22.50 1.71
C ARG A 784 7.62 -23.58 2.32
N LEU A 785 8.26 -23.29 3.46
CA LEU A 785 9.21 -24.22 4.08
C LEU A 785 8.49 -25.39 4.80
N LEU A 786 7.22 -25.19 5.18
CA LEU A 786 6.36 -26.22 5.77
C LEU A 786 5.15 -26.49 4.85
N PRO A 787 4.70 -27.76 4.70
CA PRO A 787 3.66 -28.13 3.75
C PRO A 787 2.28 -27.55 4.08
N HIS A 788 2.02 -27.30 5.37
CA HIS A 788 0.79 -26.70 5.89
C HIS A 788 0.84 -25.17 5.95
N ARG A 789 2.03 -24.56 5.92
CA ARG A 789 2.18 -23.12 5.71
C ARG A 789 1.97 -22.82 4.24
N LYS A 790 0.72 -22.54 3.90
CA LYS A 790 0.44 -21.56 2.87
C LYS A 790 0.43 -20.20 3.56
N THR A 791 0.82 -19.12 2.90
CA THR A 791 0.12 -17.85 3.17
C THR A 791 -1.36 -18.20 3.04
N LEU A 792 -2.12 -18.13 4.14
CA LEU A 792 -3.49 -18.64 4.29
C LEU A 792 -4.22 -18.84 2.95
N PRO A 793 -4.56 -20.07 2.53
CA PRO A 793 -5.15 -20.27 1.22
C PRO A 793 -6.52 -19.62 1.15
N ASN A 794 -6.68 -18.81 0.12
CA ASN A 794 -7.89 -18.15 -0.37
C ASN A 794 -9.07 -19.09 -0.73
N ASP A 795 -9.34 -20.17 0.02
CA ASP A 795 -10.60 -20.90 -0.13
C ASP A 795 -11.18 -21.26 1.25
N PRO A 796 -12.29 -20.61 1.68
CA PRO A 796 -12.94 -20.89 2.97
C PRO A 796 -13.65 -22.25 3.00
N TYR A 797 -13.41 -23.12 2.01
CA TYR A 797 -14.03 -24.43 1.87
C TYR A 797 -12.96 -25.50 1.97
N LEU A 798 -13.09 -26.37 2.96
CA LEU A 798 -12.15 -27.44 3.32
C LEU A 798 -11.67 -28.30 2.12
N PHE A 799 -12.52 -28.47 1.11
CA PHE A 799 -12.26 -29.32 -0.06
C PHE A 799 -12.02 -28.54 -1.37
N GLY A 800 -11.87 -27.22 -1.28
CA GLY A 800 -11.66 -26.34 -2.44
C GLY A 800 -12.92 -26.13 -3.29
N ARG A 801 -12.72 -25.67 -4.54
CA ARG A 801 -13.79 -25.44 -5.53
C ARG A 801 -13.73 -26.40 -6.71
N CYS A 802 -14.90 -26.68 -7.27
CA CYS A 802 -15.06 -27.36 -8.55
C CYS A 802 -14.58 -26.47 -9.70
N THR A 803 -14.30 -27.07 -10.85
CA THR A 803 -14.01 -26.38 -12.13
C THR A 803 -15.05 -25.31 -12.53
N CYS A 804 -16.29 -25.40 -12.04
CA CYS A 804 -17.34 -24.41 -12.26
C CYS A 804 -17.35 -23.25 -11.24
N GLY A 805 -16.34 -23.18 -10.36
CA GLY A 805 -16.21 -22.15 -9.31
C GLY A 805 -17.05 -22.38 -8.05
N ALA A 806 -17.93 -23.40 -8.04
CA ALA A 806 -18.75 -23.74 -6.88
C ALA A 806 -17.94 -24.49 -5.81
N PRO A 807 -18.26 -24.33 -4.52
CA PRO A 807 -17.58 -25.06 -3.45
C PRO A 807 -17.78 -26.57 -3.56
N MET A 808 -16.79 -27.33 -3.09
CA MET A 808 -16.86 -28.78 -2.93
C MET A 808 -17.27 -29.10 -1.48
N GLY A 809 -18.22 -30.03 -1.31
CA GLY A 809 -18.69 -30.46 0.00
C GLY A 809 -18.91 -31.96 0.08
N ILE A 810 -19.12 -32.45 1.31
CA ILE A 810 -19.31 -33.88 1.57
C ILE A 810 -20.76 -34.26 1.29
N ARG A 811 -20.96 -35.35 0.53
CA ARG A 811 -22.26 -35.96 0.29
C ARG A 811 -22.20 -37.43 0.63
N THR A 812 -23.16 -37.89 1.42
CA THR A 812 -23.32 -39.31 1.77
C THR A 812 -23.87 -40.09 0.59
N VAL A 813 -23.21 -41.20 0.22
CA VAL A 813 -23.64 -42.08 -0.89
C VAL A 813 -23.50 -43.54 -0.46
N GLY A 814 -24.63 -44.22 -0.28
CA GLY A 814 -24.65 -45.63 0.15
C GLY A 814 -23.92 -45.83 1.49
N LYS A 815 -22.84 -46.63 1.49
CA LYS A 815 -22.02 -46.92 2.68
C LYS A 815 -20.78 -46.00 2.83
N GLY A 816 -20.62 -44.96 2.02
CA GLY A 816 -19.46 -44.05 2.06
C GLY A 816 -19.79 -42.58 1.75
N TYR A 817 -18.75 -41.77 1.54
CA TYR A 817 -18.89 -40.33 1.25
C TYR A 817 -18.18 -39.95 -0.04
N LEU A 818 -18.74 -38.97 -0.73
CA LEU A 818 -18.14 -38.29 -1.87
C LEU A 818 -17.86 -36.84 -1.49
N ILE A 819 -16.77 -36.30 -2.02
CA ILE A 819 -16.55 -34.87 -2.11
C ILE A 819 -17.07 -34.45 -3.48
N THR A 820 -18.13 -33.64 -3.52
CA THR A 820 -18.85 -33.26 -4.75
C THR A 820 -19.12 -31.77 -4.81
N CYS A 821 -19.33 -31.27 -6.03
CA CYS A 821 -19.73 -29.90 -6.31
C CYS A 821 -21.10 -29.58 -5.67
N LEU A 822 -21.16 -28.57 -4.79
CA LEU A 822 -22.40 -28.16 -4.11
C LEU A 822 -23.45 -27.52 -5.03
N ARG A 823 -23.09 -27.16 -6.26
CA ARG A 823 -24.01 -26.49 -7.21
C ARG A 823 -24.77 -27.47 -8.11
N ARG A 824 -24.09 -28.50 -8.64
CA ARG A 824 -24.68 -29.53 -9.53
C ARG A 824 -23.94 -30.87 -9.37
N PRO A 825 -24.25 -31.67 -8.34
CA PRO A 825 -23.47 -32.85 -7.96
C PRO A 825 -23.63 -34.08 -8.87
N THR A 826 -24.52 -34.04 -9.87
CA THR A 826 -24.89 -35.21 -10.71
C THR A 826 -24.53 -35.07 -12.19
N HIS A 827 -23.89 -33.97 -12.60
CA HIS A 827 -23.58 -33.70 -14.00
C HIS A 827 -22.11 -34.09 -14.31
N PRO A 828 -21.84 -34.83 -15.41
CA PRO A 828 -20.56 -35.52 -15.65
C PRO A 828 -19.35 -34.58 -15.80
N GLU A 829 -19.57 -33.31 -16.12
CA GLU A 829 -18.50 -32.29 -16.23
C GLU A 829 -18.02 -31.74 -14.87
N HIS A 830 -18.63 -32.14 -13.75
CA HIS A 830 -18.25 -31.68 -12.41
C HIS A 830 -17.41 -32.71 -11.67
N ARG A 831 -16.37 -32.24 -10.96
CA ARG A 831 -15.50 -33.11 -10.17
C ARG A 831 -16.27 -33.72 -9.00
N SER A 832 -16.24 -35.04 -8.89
CA SER A 832 -16.57 -35.78 -7.68
C SER A 832 -15.48 -36.80 -7.42
N ARG A 833 -15.05 -36.95 -6.17
CA ARG A 833 -14.09 -38.00 -5.77
C ARG A 833 -14.52 -38.65 -4.47
N HIS A 834 -14.08 -39.89 -4.26
CA HIS A 834 -14.31 -40.57 -3.00
C HIS A 834 -13.58 -39.87 -1.85
N PHE A 835 -14.29 -39.74 -0.74
CA PHE A 835 -13.74 -39.30 0.53
C PHE A 835 -12.73 -40.35 1.01
N ASN A 836 -11.54 -39.92 1.41
CA ASN A 836 -10.44 -40.81 1.81
C ASN A 836 -10.04 -40.58 3.30
N PRO A 837 -9.17 -41.43 3.88
CA PRO A 837 -8.76 -41.28 5.27
C PRO A 837 -8.04 -39.95 5.59
N GLU A 838 -7.32 -39.36 4.64
CA GLU A 838 -6.70 -38.04 4.82
C GLU A 838 -7.75 -36.92 4.89
N ASP A 839 -8.84 -37.04 4.13
CA ASP A 839 -9.96 -36.11 4.20
C ASP A 839 -10.64 -36.16 5.57
N ALA A 840 -10.73 -37.33 6.21
CA ALA A 840 -11.25 -37.47 7.56
C ALA A 840 -10.38 -36.71 8.58
N VAL A 841 -9.05 -36.79 8.43
CA VAL A 841 -8.11 -36.06 9.29
C VAL A 841 -8.26 -34.56 9.09
N ARG A 842 -8.40 -34.09 7.84
CA ARG A 842 -8.63 -32.66 7.55
C ARG A 842 -9.93 -32.13 8.18
N VAL A 843 -11.02 -32.89 8.14
CA VAL A 843 -12.28 -32.53 8.83
C VAL A 843 -12.08 -32.49 10.34
N ALA A 844 -11.32 -33.45 10.89
CA ALA A 844 -11.02 -33.49 12.33
C ALA A 844 -10.19 -32.28 12.78
N GLU A 845 -9.18 -31.89 12.00
CA GLU A 845 -8.33 -30.73 12.26
C GLU A 845 -9.13 -29.42 12.21
N GLU A 846 -10.01 -29.26 11.21
CA GLU A 846 -10.87 -28.07 11.11
C GLU A 846 -11.84 -27.96 12.31
N ARG A 847 -12.33 -29.09 12.82
CA ARG A 847 -13.20 -29.13 14.02
C ARG A 847 -12.46 -29.19 15.35
N ILE A 848 -11.12 -29.11 15.35
CA ILE A 848 -10.26 -29.22 16.55
C ILE A 848 -10.56 -30.51 17.34
N GLN A 849 -10.86 -31.60 16.63
CA GLN A 849 -11.17 -32.88 17.24
C GLN A 849 -9.86 -33.58 17.65
N LEU A 850 -9.67 -33.75 18.95
CA LEU A 850 -8.60 -34.57 19.53
C LEU A 850 -9.14 -35.92 19.99
N CYS A 851 -8.23 -36.88 20.22
CA CYS A 851 -8.57 -38.13 20.88
C CYS A 851 -9.17 -37.83 22.26
N GLY A 852 -10.43 -38.23 22.47
CA GLY A 852 -11.15 -38.01 23.72
C GLY A 852 -10.56 -38.75 24.93
N SER A 853 -9.68 -39.72 24.70
CA SER A 853 -9.07 -40.53 25.76
C SER A 853 -7.67 -40.06 26.17
N CYS A 854 -6.84 -39.57 25.25
CA CYS A 854 -5.45 -39.18 25.58
C CYS A 854 -4.98 -37.86 24.94
N GLY A 855 -5.86 -37.13 24.26
CA GLY A 855 -5.55 -35.82 23.67
C GLY A 855 -4.64 -35.84 22.44
N SER A 856 -4.16 -37.02 22.00
CA SER A 856 -3.33 -37.17 20.81
C SER A 856 -4.13 -36.90 19.51
N LYS A 857 -3.43 -36.55 18.43
CA LYS A 857 -4.06 -36.26 17.12
C LYS A 857 -4.74 -37.52 16.55
N PRO A 858 -5.93 -37.40 15.93
CA PRO A 858 -6.55 -38.52 15.26
C PRO A 858 -5.90 -38.81 13.90
N VAL A 859 -5.89 -40.07 13.48
CA VAL A 859 -5.47 -40.52 12.15
C VAL A 859 -6.61 -41.29 11.48
N GLY A 860 -6.81 -41.07 10.18
CA GLY A 860 -7.81 -41.79 9.41
C GLY A 860 -7.35 -43.21 9.09
N ARG A 861 -8.19 -44.22 9.33
CA ARG A 861 -7.98 -45.60 8.88
C ARG A 861 -9.23 -46.17 8.21
N ARG A 862 -9.03 -47.11 7.29
CA ARG A 862 -10.13 -47.93 6.75
C ARG A 862 -10.33 -49.16 7.62
N SER A 863 -11.55 -49.42 8.04
CA SER A 863 -11.92 -50.65 8.74
C SER A 863 -11.74 -51.85 7.82
N THR A 864 -11.01 -52.88 8.29
CA THR A 864 -10.68 -54.09 7.54
C THR A 864 -11.88 -54.97 7.21
N GLY A 865 -13.02 -54.83 7.91
CA GLY A 865 -14.25 -55.59 7.65
C GLY A 865 -15.35 -54.82 6.90
N THR A 866 -15.42 -53.50 7.03
CA THR A 866 -16.55 -52.70 6.49
C THR A 866 -16.16 -51.70 5.41
N GLY A 867 -14.85 -51.47 5.19
CA GLY A 867 -14.33 -50.48 4.24
C GLY A 867 -14.62 -49.02 4.62
N ARG A 868 -15.29 -48.77 5.76
CA ARG A 868 -15.60 -47.44 6.27
C ARG A 868 -14.36 -46.73 6.79
N ILE A 869 -14.34 -45.41 6.65
CA ILE A 869 -13.29 -44.56 7.17
C ILE A 869 -13.64 -44.21 8.61
N LEU A 870 -12.68 -44.41 9.50
CA LEU A 870 -12.76 -44.16 10.94
C LEU A 870 -11.60 -43.27 11.33
N LEU A 871 -11.79 -42.45 12.35
CA LEU A 871 -10.70 -41.79 13.04
C LEU A 871 -10.26 -42.67 14.20
N VAL A 872 -8.96 -42.96 14.29
CA VAL A 872 -8.36 -43.65 15.43
C VAL A 872 -7.29 -42.76 16.07
N CYS A 873 -6.91 -43.05 17.30
CA CYS A 873 -5.81 -42.34 17.94
C CYS A 873 -4.47 -42.60 17.22
N SER A 874 -3.62 -41.57 17.14
CA SER A 874 -2.22 -41.74 16.68
C SER A 874 -1.31 -42.44 17.69
N SER A 875 -1.68 -42.46 18.98
CA SER A 875 -0.93 -43.15 20.03
C SER A 875 -1.16 -44.66 19.97
N GLN A 876 -0.09 -45.45 19.95
CA GLN A 876 -0.14 -46.92 19.81
C GLN A 876 -0.81 -47.63 21.00
N ASN A 877 -0.93 -46.96 22.16
CA ASN A 877 -1.51 -47.52 23.38
C ASN A 877 -2.91 -46.96 23.66
N CYS A 878 -3.62 -46.46 22.65
CA CYS A 878 -4.92 -45.82 22.82
C CYS A 878 -5.94 -46.36 21.83
N ASP A 879 -6.99 -47.00 22.35
CA ASP A 879 -8.04 -47.65 21.56
C ASP A 879 -9.19 -46.70 21.18
N TRP A 880 -8.99 -45.38 21.29
CA TRP A 880 -10.00 -44.41 20.92
C TRP A 880 -10.28 -44.46 19.41
N MET A 881 -11.57 -44.52 19.08
CA MET A 881 -12.06 -44.57 17.72
C MET A 881 -13.35 -43.77 17.60
N MET A 882 -13.51 -43.04 16.49
CA MET A 882 -14.69 -42.24 16.19
C MET A 882 -15.16 -42.55 14.77
N ASN A 883 -16.48 -42.70 14.60
CA ASN A 883 -17.07 -42.88 13.30
C ASN A 883 -17.09 -41.53 12.56
N LEU A 884 -16.82 -41.57 11.26
CA LEU A 884 -16.86 -40.37 10.43
C LEU A 884 -18.26 -39.72 10.38
N ASN A 885 -19.34 -40.51 10.57
CA ASN A 885 -20.70 -39.98 10.73
C ASN A 885 -20.88 -39.07 11.95
N ASP A 886 -20.12 -39.31 13.03
CA ASP A 886 -20.21 -38.50 14.24
C ASP A 886 -19.40 -37.20 14.11
N LEU A 887 -18.49 -37.16 13.14
CA LEU A 887 -17.58 -36.05 12.86
C LEU A 887 -18.13 -35.06 11.81
N ILE A 888 -18.78 -35.57 10.75
CA ILE A 888 -19.40 -34.77 9.68
C ILE A 888 -20.70 -34.15 10.20
#